data_AF-A0A1Q3GGC9-F1
#
_entry.id   AF-A0A1Q3GGC9-F1
#
_cell.length_a   1.000
_cell.length_b   1.000
_cell.length_c   1.000
_cell.angle_alpha   90.00
_cell.angle_beta   90.00
_cell.angle_gamma   90.00
#
_symmetry.space_group_name_H-M   'P 1'
#
loop_
_entity.id
_entity.type
_entity.pdbx_description
1 polymer ?
#
loop_
_entity_poly.entity_id
_entity_poly.type
_entity_poly.pdbx_seq_one_letter_code
_entity_poly.pdbx_strand_id
1 'polypeptide(L)'
;MPLKLSLILLLLFVQNSLFAQSNTQIVVQGTIYAQATKKPLPFATIAIQGQTIGTISNQKGQFLLRIPSKFNNASLVLSHIGYKSQRLGIQQIVNIKSYYLEEDAQVLQEVVVTGLTAPTIIRKALDKIPENYYAKPYTHQGFYRLTTQKEDKEYIQASEASFEVYNARPTNKNQLKLNKMRAIKHERLMENMELRLQPASIFESDIVQHLDDFRLLNKKGLKNHIFKLKGMRTYEGAQVYVIEFDQRPGWKKPGYKGEFWIDTQSFAFVWFDFGRSPQGIGYLKVGNLAERALMKLMKLKIKLRKERQRYRYQKIGNRYYFKEAQVDLDNFIRNGVRNFQYLSRSKLHYAVTNMQMNQATPFSEKEVLRNKKWIENQSEFLDKGFWSAYNIVLPEVAFATIAQKIDAENRANILKVEVEDWLRSGPKDKAARMDSIITYYHRKGLFAGNALVTYQGKVLLNKSYNRAYTRNASNTQFRIGSTSKTFTSMLVMLLVKSNQLKLSDPVGKFLPNYAHPQVTIAQLLTHQSGIPSYTNNSEYLQQVLSQPFSSQQMMQQFSSDSLEFVPGSKFKYSNSGYVVLANVIEKITGKPYGEVLQEKILKPLGMTQTYFGNRDNANLAKGYLYGKPEPTYPSQNNIGAGGIVSSVEDLLKWSQALDKDVLLPATLRNQLFVPRAEYLDWESDYGYGWMIDKYQFLVSKRHKVHHHPGTDLGFYSMFVKQPDEQITIILLSNTGDFPRFEMSDLILNELN
;
A
#
# COMPACT_ATOMS: atom_id res chain seq x y z
N MET A 1 -12.02 28.81 -66.12
CA MET A 1 -11.00 27.99 -66.82
C MET A 1 -10.06 27.38 -65.78
N PRO A 2 -9.72 26.09 -65.89
CA PRO A 2 -10.50 25.11 -65.11
C PRO A 2 -9.68 23.91 -64.56
N LEU A 3 -10.40 22.97 -63.91
CA LEU A 3 -10.08 21.53 -63.74
C LEU A 3 -8.84 21.21 -62.83
N LYS A 4 -8.94 20.47 -61.73
CA LYS A 4 -9.53 19.13 -61.58
C LYS A 4 -9.93 18.85 -60.11
N LEU A 5 -11.23 18.85 -59.85
CA LEU A 5 -11.86 18.00 -58.83
C LEU A 5 -12.62 16.90 -59.57
N SER A 6 -12.56 15.66 -59.08
CA SER A 6 -13.32 14.43 -59.42
C SER A 6 -12.42 13.23 -59.71
N LEU A 7 -12.85 12.06 -59.21
CA LEU A 7 -12.16 10.76 -59.05
C LEU A 7 -11.15 10.74 -57.90
N ILE A 8 -11.35 10.08 -56.76
CA ILE A 8 -11.97 8.76 -56.50
C ILE A 8 -12.73 8.84 -55.17
N LEU A 9 -14.06 8.74 -55.24
CA LEU A 9 -14.94 8.58 -54.10
C LEU A 9 -15.56 7.18 -54.18
N LEU A 10 -14.72 6.16 -54.03
CA LEU A 10 -15.13 4.78 -53.83
C LEU A 10 -13.91 4.01 -53.31
N LEU A 11 -13.80 3.82 -52.00
CA LEU A 11 -13.13 2.68 -51.37
C LEU A 11 -13.31 2.76 -49.84
N LEU A 12 -14.18 1.86 -49.36
CA LEU A 12 -14.11 1.21 -48.06
C LEU A 12 -14.47 2.05 -46.83
N PHE A 13 -15.76 2.34 -46.72
CA PHE A 13 -16.47 2.17 -45.44
C PHE A 13 -16.29 0.70 -44.98
N VAL A 14 -15.19 0.39 -44.30
CA VAL A 14 -15.20 -0.72 -43.36
C VAL A 14 -15.98 -0.20 -42.16
N GLN A 15 -17.28 -0.45 -42.19
CA GLN A 15 -18.11 -0.43 -41.00
C GLN A 15 -17.44 -1.35 -39.97
N ASN A 16 -16.69 -0.75 -39.04
CA ASN A 16 -16.54 -1.38 -37.74
C ASN A 16 -17.94 -1.42 -37.15
N SER A 17 -18.59 -2.58 -37.31
CA SER A 17 -19.76 -2.98 -36.55
C SER A 17 -19.37 -3.06 -35.08
N LEU A 18 -19.21 -1.89 -34.45
CA LEU A 18 -19.53 -1.70 -33.05
C LEU A 18 -21.01 -2.05 -32.95
N PHE A 19 -21.29 -3.28 -32.55
CA PHE A 19 -22.57 -3.58 -31.93
C PHE A 19 -22.67 -2.70 -30.68
N ALA A 20 -23.20 -1.50 -30.87
CA ALA A 20 -23.92 -0.78 -29.84
C ALA A 20 -25.18 -1.60 -29.55
N GLN A 21 -25.01 -2.69 -28.78
CA GLN A 21 -26.13 -3.32 -28.10
C GLN A 21 -26.61 -2.31 -27.07
N SER A 22 -27.86 -1.87 -27.22
CA SER A 22 -28.66 -1.20 -26.19
C SER A 22 -28.44 -1.89 -24.84
N ASN A 23 -27.60 -1.31 -23.99
CA ASN A 23 -27.06 -1.98 -22.81
C ASN A 23 -28.03 -1.84 -21.64
N THR A 24 -29.19 -2.49 -21.71
CA THR A 24 -29.89 -2.87 -20.49
C THR A 24 -29.07 -4.01 -19.88
N GLN A 25 -28.28 -3.71 -18.87
CA GLN A 25 -27.57 -4.70 -18.04
C GLN A 25 -28.14 -4.62 -16.63
N ILE A 26 -28.40 -5.78 -16.03
CA ILE A 26 -28.77 -5.87 -14.63
C ILE A 26 -27.48 -5.90 -13.83
N VAL A 27 -27.35 -5.01 -12.84
CA VAL A 27 -26.20 -4.97 -11.94
C VAL A 27 -26.61 -5.56 -10.61
N VAL A 28 -26.01 -6.68 -10.23
CA VAL A 28 -26.16 -7.29 -8.91
C VAL A 28 -24.89 -7.04 -8.13
N GLN A 29 -24.99 -6.45 -6.95
CA GLN A 29 -23.85 -6.15 -6.09
C GLN A 29 -24.21 -6.31 -4.62
N GLY A 30 -23.23 -6.63 -3.81
CA GLY A 30 -23.41 -6.73 -2.37
C GLY A 30 -22.23 -7.39 -1.68
N THR A 31 -22.45 -7.81 -0.45
CA THR A 31 -21.44 -8.47 0.38
C THR A 31 -21.93 -9.85 0.81
N ILE A 32 -21.07 -10.85 0.68
CA ILE A 32 -21.34 -12.22 1.10
C ILE A 32 -20.72 -12.44 2.49
N TYR A 33 -21.49 -13.00 3.40
CA TYR A 33 -21.11 -13.28 4.78
C TYR A 33 -21.33 -14.75 5.15
N ALA A 34 -20.58 -15.24 6.13
CA ALA A 34 -20.89 -16.47 6.84
C ALA A 34 -22.17 -16.27 7.66
N GLN A 35 -23.12 -17.20 7.57
CA GLN A 35 -24.40 -17.08 8.27
C GLN A 35 -24.24 -17.07 9.79
N ALA A 36 -23.37 -17.93 10.33
CA ALA A 36 -23.15 -18.07 11.77
C ALA A 36 -22.29 -16.93 12.34
N THR A 37 -21.09 -16.72 11.77
CA THR A 37 -20.13 -15.75 12.33
C THR A 37 -20.34 -14.31 11.87
N LYS A 38 -21.18 -14.08 10.85
CA LYS A 38 -21.37 -12.79 10.17
C LYS A 38 -20.07 -12.17 9.62
N LYS A 39 -18.99 -12.95 9.53
CA LYS A 39 -17.74 -12.52 8.91
C LYS A 39 -17.88 -12.51 7.38
N PRO A 40 -17.28 -11.55 6.67
CA PRO A 40 -17.30 -11.54 5.22
C PRO A 40 -16.62 -12.78 4.62
N LEU A 41 -17.14 -13.28 3.50
CA LEU A 41 -16.61 -14.43 2.77
C LEU A 41 -15.78 -13.99 1.56
N PRO A 42 -14.44 -14.05 1.67
CA PRO A 42 -13.57 -13.63 0.58
C PRO A 42 -13.53 -14.66 -0.55
N PHE A 43 -13.52 -14.23 -1.80
CA PHE A 43 -13.40 -15.13 -2.97
C PHE A 43 -14.55 -16.15 -3.12
N ALA A 44 -15.73 -15.81 -2.63
CA ALA A 44 -16.95 -16.52 -2.98
C ALA A 44 -17.22 -16.32 -4.48
N THR A 45 -17.69 -17.36 -5.16
CA THR A 45 -18.10 -17.31 -6.57
C THR A 45 -19.53 -16.84 -6.69
N ILE A 46 -19.75 -15.95 -7.66
CA ILE A 46 -21.04 -15.40 -8.03
C ILE A 46 -21.21 -15.59 -9.53
N ALA A 47 -22.04 -16.54 -9.95
CA ALA A 47 -22.18 -16.88 -11.37
C ALA A 47 -23.63 -17.15 -11.74
N ILE A 48 -23.98 -16.89 -13.01
CA ILE A 48 -25.28 -17.29 -13.54
C ILE A 48 -25.29 -18.81 -13.69
N GLN A 49 -26.34 -19.47 -13.17
CA GLN A 49 -26.43 -20.92 -13.13
C GLN A 49 -26.29 -21.54 -14.53
N GLY A 50 -25.34 -22.46 -14.66
CA GLY A 50 -25.08 -23.17 -15.93
C GLY A 50 -24.46 -22.32 -17.02
N GLN A 51 -24.10 -21.07 -16.74
CA GLN A 51 -23.49 -20.15 -17.69
C GLN A 51 -22.03 -19.86 -17.33
N THR A 52 -21.30 -19.29 -18.28
CA THR A 52 -19.89 -18.92 -18.14
C THR A 52 -19.70 -17.51 -17.57
N ILE A 53 -20.79 -16.77 -17.36
CA ILE A 53 -20.81 -15.39 -16.87
C ILE A 53 -20.80 -15.37 -15.34
N GLY A 54 -19.79 -14.71 -14.75
CA GLY A 54 -19.71 -14.56 -13.30
C GLY A 54 -18.56 -13.66 -12.84
N THR A 55 -18.49 -13.48 -11.53
CA THR A 55 -17.44 -12.76 -10.79
C THR A 55 -17.17 -13.48 -9.46
N ILE A 56 -16.33 -12.87 -8.61
CA ILE A 56 -15.96 -13.34 -7.28
C ILE A 56 -15.91 -12.17 -6.30
N SER A 57 -16.10 -12.47 -5.02
CA SER A 57 -16.00 -11.46 -3.95
C SER A 57 -14.54 -11.11 -3.62
N ASN A 58 -14.30 -9.87 -3.19
CA ASN A 58 -13.01 -9.41 -2.69
C ASN A 58 -12.75 -9.90 -1.24
N GLN A 59 -11.62 -9.51 -0.62
CA GLN A 59 -11.30 -9.91 0.76
C GLN A 59 -12.34 -9.49 1.81
N LYS A 60 -13.16 -8.47 1.50
CA LYS A 60 -14.25 -7.98 2.37
C LYS A 60 -15.60 -8.59 1.99
N GLY A 61 -15.63 -9.65 1.18
CA GLY A 61 -16.85 -10.31 0.73
C GLY A 61 -17.65 -9.54 -0.31
N GLN A 62 -17.17 -8.39 -0.80
CA GLN A 62 -17.90 -7.53 -1.72
C GLN A 62 -17.75 -7.98 -3.17
N PHE A 63 -18.83 -7.92 -3.94
CA PHE A 63 -18.82 -8.25 -5.37
C PHE A 63 -19.70 -7.31 -6.19
N LEU A 64 -19.46 -7.29 -7.50
CA LEU A 64 -20.33 -6.66 -8.50
C LEU A 64 -20.35 -7.53 -9.75
N LEU A 65 -21.55 -7.95 -10.15
CA LEU A 65 -21.80 -8.72 -11.36
C LEU A 65 -22.75 -7.97 -12.29
N ARG A 66 -22.30 -7.79 -13.53
CA ARG A 66 -23.09 -7.27 -14.65
C ARG A 66 -23.63 -8.42 -15.47
N ILE A 67 -24.94 -8.43 -15.62
CA ILE A 67 -25.70 -9.51 -16.22
C ILE A 67 -26.41 -8.97 -17.47
N PRO A 68 -26.20 -9.58 -18.66
CA PRO A 68 -26.98 -9.23 -19.84
C PRO A 68 -28.48 -9.46 -19.59
N SER A 69 -29.35 -8.51 -19.97
CA SER A 69 -30.81 -8.59 -19.71
C SER A 69 -31.49 -9.87 -20.22
N LYS A 70 -30.93 -10.55 -21.22
CA LYS A 70 -31.45 -11.85 -21.68
C LYS A 70 -31.46 -12.94 -20.59
N PHE A 71 -30.70 -12.75 -19.50
CA PHE A 71 -30.65 -13.65 -18.35
C PHE A 71 -31.49 -13.14 -17.16
N ASN A 72 -32.40 -12.19 -17.35
CA ASN A 72 -33.23 -11.66 -16.26
C ASN A 72 -33.98 -12.75 -15.48
N ASN A 73 -34.41 -13.82 -16.15
CA ASN A 73 -35.14 -14.93 -15.54
C ASN A 73 -34.25 -16.08 -15.05
N ALA A 74 -32.92 -15.92 -15.10
CA ALA A 74 -31.99 -16.94 -14.65
C ALA A 74 -31.77 -16.88 -13.13
N SER A 75 -31.17 -17.94 -12.59
CA SER A 75 -30.74 -18.01 -11.20
C SER A 75 -29.25 -17.69 -11.08
N LEU A 76 -28.90 -16.99 -10.01
CA LEU A 76 -27.54 -16.75 -9.56
C LEU A 76 -27.14 -17.87 -8.58
N VAL A 77 -25.93 -18.39 -8.73
CA VAL A 77 -25.30 -19.33 -7.80
C VAL A 77 -24.24 -18.59 -7.00
N LEU A 78 -24.36 -18.64 -5.69
CA LEU A 78 -23.36 -18.21 -4.74
C LEU A 78 -22.68 -19.44 -4.14
N SER A 79 -21.36 -19.60 -4.30
CA SER A 79 -20.61 -20.72 -3.73
C SER A 79 -19.31 -20.26 -3.07
N HIS A 80 -18.96 -20.89 -1.95
CA HIS A 80 -17.68 -20.65 -1.26
C HIS A 80 -17.19 -21.95 -0.63
N ILE A 81 -15.87 -22.14 -0.59
CA ILE A 81 -15.25 -23.31 0.02
C ILE A 81 -15.62 -23.43 1.51
N GLY A 82 -16.14 -24.59 1.93
CA GLY A 82 -16.62 -24.81 3.31
C GLY A 82 -18.02 -24.26 3.60
N TYR A 83 -18.79 -23.88 2.57
CA TYR A 83 -20.16 -23.39 2.71
C TYR A 83 -21.09 -24.07 1.72
N LYS A 84 -22.37 -24.19 2.10
CA LYS A 84 -23.41 -24.68 1.20
C LYS A 84 -23.66 -23.65 0.09
N SER A 85 -23.78 -24.12 -1.15
CA SER A 85 -24.07 -23.24 -2.28
C SER A 85 -25.53 -22.80 -2.25
N GLN A 86 -25.77 -21.52 -2.52
CA GLN A 86 -27.11 -20.92 -2.55
C GLN A 86 -27.51 -20.57 -3.98
N ARG A 87 -28.80 -20.74 -4.31
CA ARG A 87 -29.37 -20.37 -5.62
C ARG A 87 -30.45 -19.32 -5.42
N LEU A 88 -30.36 -18.22 -6.17
CA LEU A 88 -31.22 -17.04 -5.99
C LEU A 88 -31.71 -16.53 -7.35
N GLY A 89 -33.02 -16.25 -7.51
CA GLY A 89 -33.55 -15.69 -8.75
C GLY A 89 -33.08 -14.25 -8.96
N ILE A 90 -32.56 -13.91 -10.15
CA ILE A 90 -31.94 -12.59 -10.42
C ILE A 90 -32.92 -11.44 -10.15
N GLN A 91 -34.19 -11.56 -10.54
CA GLN A 91 -35.20 -10.52 -10.31
C GLN A 91 -35.44 -10.21 -8.83
N GLN A 92 -35.27 -11.20 -7.94
CA GLN A 92 -35.57 -11.09 -6.52
C GLN A 92 -34.43 -10.43 -5.73
N ILE A 93 -33.24 -10.32 -6.32
CA ILE A 93 -32.00 -9.97 -5.60
C ILE A 93 -31.34 -8.67 -6.04
N VAL A 94 -31.88 -7.97 -7.03
CA VAL A 94 -31.30 -6.71 -7.55
C VAL A 94 -31.13 -5.65 -6.44
N ASN A 95 -32.02 -5.67 -5.43
CA ASN A 95 -32.00 -4.73 -4.31
C ASN A 95 -31.38 -5.30 -3.01
N ILE A 96 -30.91 -6.55 -3.02
CA ILE A 96 -30.30 -7.18 -1.85
C ILE A 96 -28.83 -6.78 -1.78
N LYS A 97 -28.39 -6.29 -0.61
CA LYS A 97 -26.99 -5.86 -0.39
C LYS A 97 -26.16 -6.85 0.43
N SER A 98 -26.80 -7.78 1.14
CA SER A 98 -26.15 -8.73 2.03
C SER A 98 -26.65 -10.14 1.75
N TYR A 99 -25.72 -11.06 1.55
CA TYR A 99 -25.97 -12.47 1.27
C TYR A 99 -25.31 -13.31 2.35
N TYR A 100 -25.93 -14.42 2.74
CA TYR A 100 -25.44 -15.28 3.81
C TYR A 100 -25.33 -16.71 3.32
N LEU A 101 -24.15 -17.30 3.45
CA LEU A 101 -23.95 -18.72 3.19
C LEU A 101 -23.84 -19.47 4.51
N GLU A 102 -24.55 -20.60 4.59
CA GLU A 102 -24.47 -21.52 5.71
C GLU A 102 -23.15 -22.29 5.67
N GLU A 103 -22.49 -22.37 6.83
CA GLU A 103 -21.30 -23.21 6.99
C GLU A 103 -21.67 -24.66 6.66
N ASP A 104 -20.86 -25.28 5.82
CA ASP A 104 -20.94 -26.72 5.59
C ASP A 104 -20.04 -27.38 6.63
N ALA A 105 -20.61 -27.58 7.82
CA ALA A 105 -19.94 -28.22 8.95
C ALA A 105 -19.70 -29.70 8.66
N GLN A 106 -18.68 -29.99 7.85
CA GLN A 106 -18.29 -31.37 7.56
C GLN A 106 -16.81 -31.59 7.88
N VAL A 107 -16.61 -32.49 8.84
CA VAL A 107 -15.31 -33.02 9.26
C VAL A 107 -14.72 -33.84 8.12
N LEU A 108 -13.39 -33.83 7.96
CA LEU A 108 -12.70 -34.77 7.07
C LEU A 108 -13.17 -36.19 7.42
N GLN A 109 -13.79 -36.86 6.46
CA GLN A 109 -14.21 -38.24 6.67
C GLN A 109 -12.98 -39.12 6.55
N GLU A 110 -12.78 -39.99 7.54
CA GLU A 110 -11.77 -41.02 7.50
C GLU A 110 -12.03 -41.91 6.28
N VAL A 111 -10.96 -42.26 5.55
CA VAL A 111 -11.09 -43.14 4.41
C VAL A 111 -11.33 -44.54 4.95
N VAL A 112 -12.59 -45.00 4.93
CA VAL A 112 -12.89 -46.42 5.07
C VAL A 112 -12.06 -47.15 4.02
N VAL A 113 -11.26 -48.13 4.44
CA VAL A 113 -10.23 -48.82 3.65
C VAL A 113 -10.79 -49.28 2.30
N THR A 114 -10.69 -48.38 1.33
CA THR A 114 -10.85 -48.65 -0.09
C THR A 114 -9.43 -48.79 -0.61
N GLY A 115 -9.12 -49.79 -1.42
CA GLY A 115 -7.75 -50.11 -1.88
C GLY A 115 -7.07 -49.05 -2.76
N LEU A 116 -7.52 -47.79 -2.74
CA LEU A 116 -7.01 -46.68 -3.52
C LEU A 116 -6.00 -45.87 -2.71
N THR A 117 -4.72 -46.00 -3.07
CA THR A 117 -3.64 -45.14 -2.56
C THR A 117 -3.63 -43.80 -3.31
N ALA A 118 -3.02 -42.76 -2.73
CA ALA A 118 -2.86 -41.47 -3.40
C ALA A 118 -2.22 -41.59 -4.80
N PRO A 119 -1.14 -42.36 -5.02
CA PRO A 119 -0.60 -42.61 -6.37
C PRO A 119 -1.62 -43.20 -7.35
N THR A 120 -2.46 -44.13 -6.92
CA THR A 120 -3.50 -44.74 -7.77
C THR A 120 -4.57 -43.71 -8.15
N ILE A 121 -5.01 -42.88 -7.19
CA ILE A 121 -5.99 -41.82 -7.43
C ILE A 121 -5.44 -40.79 -8.41
N ILE A 122 -4.19 -40.34 -8.20
CA ILE A 122 -3.53 -39.38 -9.09
C ILE A 122 -3.41 -39.94 -10.50
N ARG A 123 -3.00 -41.21 -10.66
CA ARG A 123 -2.89 -41.85 -11.97
C ARG A 123 -4.23 -41.89 -12.69
N LYS A 124 -5.30 -42.33 -12.02
CA LYS A 124 -6.66 -42.30 -12.59
C LYS A 124 -7.08 -40.89 -13.01
N ALA A 125 -6.78 -39.90 -12.18
CA ALA A 125 -7.11 -38.49 -12.49
C ALA A 125 -6.36 -37.97 -13.71
N LEU A 126 -5.07 -38.31 -13.86
CA LEU A 126 -4.27 -37.98 -15.03
C LEU A 126 -4.81 -38.66 -16.30
N ASP A 127 -5.14 -39.96 -16.22
CA ASP A 127 -5.68 -40.73 -17.34
C ASP A 127 -7.05 -40.20 -17.80
N LYS A 128 -7.84 -39.62 -16.88
CA LYS A 128 -9.17 -39.04 -17.14
C LYS A 128 -9.14 -37.59 -17.63
N ILE A 129 -7.98 -36.94 -17.75
CA ILE A 129 -7.90 -35.55 -18.24
C ILE A 129 -8.60 -35.33 -19.60
N PRO A 130 -8.40 -36.18 -20.63
CA PRO A 130 -9.04 -35.97 -21.93
C PRO A 130 -10.57 -36.04 -21.91
N GLU A 131 -11.15 -36.78 -20.96
CA GLU A 131 -12.60 -36.94 -20.79
C GLU A 131 -13.19 -35.79 -19.96
N ASN A 132 -12.53 -35.45 -18.86
CA ASN A 132 -13.04 -34.50 -17.87
C ASN A 132 -12.84 -33.04 -18.28
N TYR A 133 -11.83 -32.73 -19.09
CA TYR A 133 -11.46 -31.36 -19.41
C TYR A 133 -11.67 -31.07 -20.88
N TYR A 134 -11.87 -29.79 -21.18
CA TYR A 134 -12.17 -29.38 -22.54
C TYR A 134 -10.92 -29.40 -23.44
N ALA A 135 -10.92 -30.36 -24.37
CA ALA A 135 -9.80 -30.64 -25.27
C ALA A 135 -9.89 -29.94 -26.64
N LYS A 136 -10.95 -29.17 -26.94
CA LYS A 136 -11.08 -28.39 -28.19
C LYS A 136 -10.66 -26.93 -27.97
N PRO A 137 -10.24 -26.19 -29.00
CA PRO A 137 -9.97 -24.78 -28.86
C PRO A 137 -11.20 -24.00 -28.36
N TYR A 138 -10.98 -23.02 -27.48
CA TYR A 138 -12.02 -22.14 -26.95
C TYR A 138 -11.43 -20.77 -26.62
N THR A 139 -12.28 -19.75 -26.57
CA THR A 139 -11.88 -18.42 -26.10
C THR A 139 -12.47 -18.14 -24.73
N HIS A 140 -11.75 -17.39 -23.92
CA HIS A 140 -12.31 -16.85 -22.68
C HIS A 140 -11.86 -15.43 -22.42
N GLN A 141 -12.71 -14.70 -21.70
CA GLN A 141 -12.38 -13.40 -21.17
C GLN A 141 -11.88 -13.54 -19.73
N GLY A 142 -10.73 -12.95 -19.44
CA GLY A 142 -10.12 -12.90 -18.13
C GLY A 142 -10.05 -11.48 -17.58
N PHE A 143 -10.14 -11.36 -16.25
CA PHE A 143 -9.74 -10.16 -15.52
C PHE A 143 -8.55 -10.47 -14.63
N TYR A 144 -7.54 -9.61 -14.69
CA TYR A 144 -6.30 -9.69 -13.95
C TYR A 144 -6.15 -8.47 -13.05
N ARG A 145 -5.69 -8.70 -11.82
CA ARG A 145 -5.16 -7.66 -10.93
C ARG A 145 -3.87 -8.13 -10.26
N LEU A 146 -2.87 -7.27 -10.25
CA LEU A 146 -1.68 -7.39 -9.42
C LEU A 146 -1.54 -6.14 -8.55
N THR A 147 -1.27 -6.35 -7.28
CA THR A 147 -0.82 -5.30 -6.37
C THR A 147 0.42 -5.77 -5.64
N THR A 148 1.43 -4.91 -5.54
CA THR A 148 2.59 -5.16 -4.69
C THR A 148 2.68 -4.06 -3.64
N GLN A 149 2.88 -4.47 -2.39
CA GLN A 149 3.05 -3.56 -1.26
C GLN A 149 4.33 -3.87 -0.51
N LYS A 150 4.87 -2.88 0.21
CA LYS A 150 5.82 -3.09 1.31
C LYS A 150 5.11 -3.69 2.54
N GLU A 151 5.88 -4.07 3.56
CA GLU A 151 5.35 -4.64 4.81
C GLU A 151 4.44 -3.67 5.60
N ASP A 152 4.72 -2.38 5.50
CA ASP A 152 3.92 -1.26 6.01
C ASP A 152 2.63 -0.97 5.21
N LYS A 153 2.38 -1.74 4.14
CA LYS A 153 1.25 -1.62 3.20
C LYS A 153 1.33 -0.44 2.22
N GLU A 154 2.49 0.23 2.11
CA GLU A 154 2.76 1.17 1.03
C GLU A 154 2.72 0.43 -0.32
N TYR A 155 2.02 0.96 -1.30
CA TYR A 155 1.91 0.31 -2.61
C TYR A 155 3.11 0.65 -3.49
N ILE A 156 3.76 -0.39 -4.01
CA ILE A 156 4.90 -0.28 -4.93
C ILE A 156 4.42 -0.34 -6.38
N GLN A 157 3.41 -1.16 -6.66
CA GLN A 157 2.79 -1.21 -7.99
C GLN A 157 1.33 -1.67 -7.90
N ALA A 158 0.55 -1.28 -8.89
CA ALA A 158 -0.76 -1.83 -9.16
C ALA A 158 -0.98 -1.94 -10.67
N SER A 159 -1.53 -3.06 -11.11
CA SER A 159 -1.94 -3.25 -12.49
C SER A 159 -3.25 -4.03 -12.57
N GLU A 160 -4.08 -3.66 -13.52
CA GLU A 160 -5.35 -4.30 -13.83
C GLU A 160 -5.50 -4.41 -15.34
N ALA A 161 -6.01 -5.55 -15.81
CA ALA A 161 -6.21 -5.75 -17.23
C ALA A 161 -7.33 -6.75 -17.52
N SER A 162 -8.00 -6.56 -18.66
CA SER A 162 -8.93 -7.53 -19.24
C SER A 162 -8.37 -8.07 -20.54
N PHE A 163 -8.48 -9.38 -20.73
CA PHE A 163 -7.93 -10.12 -21.85
C PHE A 163 -8.97 -11.01 -22.49
N GLU A 164 -8.79 -11.25 -23.78
CA GLU A 164 -9.29 -12.44 -24.44
C GLU A 164 -8.13 -13.41 -24.67
N VAL A 165 -8.37 -14.68 -24.33
CA VAL A 165 -7.40 -15.76 -24.45
C VAL A 165 -7.97 -16.81 -25.39
N TYR A 166 -7.31 -17.03 -26.52
CA TYR A 166 -7.57 -18.16 -27.40
C TYR A 166 -6.71 -19.34 -26.95
N ASN A 167 -7.37 -20.41 -26.51
CA ASN A 167 -6.73 -21.59 -25.93
C ASN A 167 -6.53 -22.62 -27.04
N ALA A 168 -5.30 -22.73 -27.54
CA ALA A 168 -4.97 -23.56 -28.69
C ALA A 168 -4.70 -25.01 -28.23
N ARG A 169 -5.77 -25.77 -27.97
CA ARG A 169 -5.67 -27.17 -27.54
C ARG A 169 -5.16 -28.11 -28.65
N PRO A 170 -4.47 -29.23 -28.33
CA PRO A 170 -3.95 -29.63 -27.01
C PRO A 170 -2.50 -29.21 -26.74
N THR A 171 -1.74 -28.77 -27.75
CA THR A 171 -0.27 -28.61 -27.68
C THR A 171 0.26 -27.29 -28.25
N ASN A 172 -0.63 -26.35 -28.61
CA ASN A 172 -0.24 -25.07 -29.20
C ASN A 172 -0.21 -23.94 -28.16
N LYS A 173 0.59 -22.90 -28.41
CA LYS A 173 0.68 -21.73 -27.51
C LYS A 173 -0.63 -20.94 -27.54
N ASN A 174 -1.14 -20.61 -26.35
CA ASN A 174 -2.28 -19.71 -26.19
C ASN A 174 -1.98 -18.35 -26.84
N GLN A 175 -2.99 -17.78 -27.50
CA GLN A 175 -2.91 -16.43 -28.05
C GLN A 175 -3.68 -15.46 -27.14
N LEU A 176 -3.21 -14.22 -27.15
CA LEU A 176 -3.54 -13.23 -26.14
C LEU A 176 -3.91 -11.92 -26.80
N LYS A 177 -5.13 -11.47 -26.55
CA LYS A 177 -5.64 -10.18 -27.02
C LYS A 177 -5.95 -9.31 -25.82
N LEU A 178 -5.28 -8.17 -25.72
CA LEU A 178 -5.52 -7.17 -24.67
C LEU A 178 -6.77 -6.36 -25.03
N ASN A 179 -7.76 -6.34 -24.13
CA ASN A 179 -8.98 -5.56 -24.32
C ASN A 179 -8.83 -4.16 -23.71
N LYS A 180 -8.40 -4.10 -22.45
CA LYS A 180 -8.23 -2.85 -21.70
C LYS A 180 -7.26 -3.07 -20.54
N MET A 181 -6.45 -2.07 -20.18
CA MET A 181 -5.55 -2.15 -19.02
C MET A 181 -5.21 -0.79 -18.43
N ARG A 182 -4.89 -0.79 -17.13
CA ARG A 182 -4.24 0.32 -16.45
C ARG A 182 -3.16 -0.21 -15.51
N ALA A 183 -2.05 0.49 -15.39
CA ALA A 183 -0.94 0.09 -14.53
C ALA A 183 -0.19 1.32 -14.04
N ILE A 184 0.38 1.21 -12.84
CA ILE A 184 1.29 2.19 -12.26
C ILE A 184 2.30 1.48 -11.37
N LYS A 185 3.54 1.96 -11.37
CA LYS A 185 4.63 1.43 -10.55
C LYS A 185 5.48 2.56 -10.01
N HIS A 186 6.03 2.37 -8.82
CA HIS A 186 6.99 3.28 -8.23
C HIS A 186 8.30 3.16 -9.00
N GLU A 187 8.66 4.19 -9.75
CA GLU A 187 9.81 4.19 -10.67
C GLU A 187 11.11 3.89 -9.93
N ARG A 188 11.40 4.61 -8.85
CA ARG A 188 12.61 4.38 -8.05
C ARG A 188 12.75 2.93 -7.58
N LEU A 189 11.66 2.30 -7.14
CA LEU A 189 11.64 0.96 -6.53
C LEU A 189 11.52 -0.18 -7.55
N MET A 190 10.94 0.08 -8.73
CA MET A 190 10.59 -0.93 -9.73
C MET A 190 11.37 -0.80 -11.05
N GLU A 191 12.25 0.19 -11.19
CA GLU A 191 13.05 0.36 -12.41
C GLU A 191 13.88 -0.88 -12.73
N ASN A 192 13.74 -1.38 -13.96
CA ASN A 192 14.35 -2.62 -14.44
C ASN A 192 13.99 -3.87 -13.60
N MET A 193 12.96 -3.78 -12.76
CA MET A 193 12.43 -4.86 -11.92
C MET A 193 11.09 -5.37 -12.45
N GLU A 194 10.94 -5.46 -13.78
CA GLU A 194 9.81 -6.16 -14.44
C GLU A 194 9.85 -7.66 -14.10
N LEU A 195 9.51 -8.02 -12.88
CA LEU A 195 9.73 -9.34 -12.32
C LEU A 195 8.44 -10.15 -12.35
N ARG A 196 8.53 -11.32 -13.00
CA ARG A 196 7.85 -12.62 -12.79
C ARG A 196 6.33 -12.72 -12.62
N LEU A 197 5.61 -11.68 -12.23
CA LEU A 197 4.15 -11.68 -12.09
C LEU A 197 3.47 -10.93 -13.24
N GLN A 198 4.06 -11.03 -14.44
CA GLN A 198 3.44 -10.48 -15.64
C GLN A 198 2.19 -11.29 -15.97
N PRO A 199 1.13 -10.68 -16.54
CA PRO A 199 -0.04 -11.44 -16.99
C PRO A 199 0.35 -12.61 -17.91
N ALA A 200 1.43 -12.47 -18.68
CA ALA A 200 1.99 -13.53 -19.53
C ALA A 200 2.23 -14.88 -18.81
N SER A 201 2.69 -14.88 -17.55
CA SER A 201 2.91 -16.12 -16.77
C SER A 201 1.62 -16.73 -16.23
N ILE A 202 0.50 -16.01 -16.33
CA ILE A 202 -0.83 -16.46 -15.90
C ILE A 202 -1.51 -17.26 -16.99
N PHE A 203 -1.20 -17.02 -18.26
CA PHE A 203 -1.83 -17.76 -19.35
C PHE A 203 -1.28 -19.18 -19.50
N GLU A 204 -0.26 -19.52 -18.72
CA GLU A 204 0.28 -20.87 -18.48
C GLU A 204 -0.25 -21.44 -17.12
N SER A 205 -1.21 -20.78 -16.45
CA SER A 205 -1.71 -21.13 -15.11
C SER A 205 -2.65 -22.34 -15.03
N ASP A 206 -3.12 -22.87 -16.16
CA ASP A 206 -3.93 -24.09 -16.12
C ASP A 206 -3.02 -25.30 -15.87
N ILE A 207 -2.89 -25.68 -14.60
CA ILE A 207 -2.06 -26.80 -14.15
C ILE A 207 -2.42 -28.09 -14.90
N VAL A 208 -3.71 -28.37 -15.08
CA VAL A 208 -4.18 -29.63 -15.66
C VAL A 208 -3.77 -29.76 -17.13
N GLN A 209 -3.71 -28.65 -17.84
CA GLN A 209 -3.33 -28.64 -19.25
C GLN A 209 -1.84 -28.40 -19.47
N HIS A 210 -1.16 -27.82 -18.49
CA HIS A 210 0.27 -27.48 -18.53
C HIS A 210 1.05 -28.24 -17.45
N LEU A 211 0.84 -29.56 -17.37
CA LEU A 211 1.42 -30.43 -16.33
C LEU A 211 2.96 -30.33 -16.25
N ASP A 212 3.62 -30.07 -17.39
CA ASP A 212 5.07 -29.98 -17.48
C ASP A 212 5.66 -28.66 -16.96
N ASP A 213 4.89 -27.58 -17.00
CA ASP A 213 5.35 -26.25 -16.60
C ASP A 213 5.53 -26.18 -15.07
N PHE A 214 4.60 -26.79 -14.34
CA PHE A 214 4.64 -26.84 -12.87
C PHE A 214 5.54 -27.93 -12.31
N ARG A 215 5.91 -28.96 -13.09
CA ARG A 215 6.77 -30.08 -12.65
C ARG A 215 6.33 -30.76 -11.33
N LEU A 216 5.03 -30.72 -11.02
CA LEU A 216 4.42 -31.37 -9.86
C LEU A 216 3.79 -32.71 -10.24
N LEU A 217 2.94 -32.70 -11.27
CA LEU A 217 2.18 -33.86 -11.72
C LEU A 217 2.77 -34.58 -12.94
N ASN A 218 3.87 -34.07 -13.50
CA ASN A 218 4.61 -34.80 -14.55
C ASN A 218 5.50 -35.92 -13.97
N LYS A 219 6.09 -36.75 -14.83
CA LYS A 219 6.92 -37.90 -14.44
C LYS A 219 8.00 -37.56 -13.40
N LYS A 220 8.62 -36.39 -13.51
CA LYS A 220 9.65 -35.93 -12.57
C LYS A 220 9.06 -35.45 -11.25
N GLY A 221 7.94 -34.73 -11.29
CA GLY A 221 7.23 -34.28 -10.11
C GLY A 221 6.74 -35.46 -9.28
N LEU A 222 6.08 -36.43 -9.91
CA LEU A 222 5.60 -37.66 -9.26
C LEU A 222 6.72 -38.46 -8.58
N LYS A 223 7.91 -38.51 -9.19
CA LYS A 223 9.09 -39.17 -8.60
C LYS A 223 9.66 -38.41 -7.39
N ASN A 224 9.63 -37.08 -7.40
CA ASN A 224 10.35 -36.24 -6.43
C ASN A 224 9.46 -35.63 -5.34
N HIS A 225 8.17 -35.95 -5.32
CA HIS A 225 7.25 -35.59 -4.24
C HIS A 225 6.71 -36.85 -3.56
N ILE A 226 6.25 -36.67 -2.32
CA ILE A 226 5.51 -37.66 -1.55
C ILE A 226 4.06 -37.21 -1.59
N PHE A 227 3.14 -38.11 -1.94
CA PHE A 227 1.70 -37.84 -1.97
C PHE A 227 1.01 -38.72 -0.93
N LYS A 228 0.11 -38.12 -0.16
CA LYS A 228 -0.65 -38.79 0.90
C LYS A 228 -2.13 -38.46 0.75
N LEU A 229 -2.98 -39.47 0.84
CA LEU A 229 -4.41 -39.28 0.91
C LEU A 229 -4.74 -38.88 2.35
N LYS A 230 -5.20 -37.64 2.54
CA LYS A 230 -5.53 -37.08 3.86
C LYS A 230 -6.93 -37.47 4.31
N GLY A 231 -7.84 -37.67 3.36
CA GLY A 231 -9.24 -37.93 3.62
C GLY A 231 -10.13 -37.61 2.42
N MET A 232 -11.43 -37.63 2.66
CA MET A 232 -12.44 -37.10 1.75
C MET A 232 -13.16 -35.90 2.37
N ARG A 233 -13.69 -35.02 1.53
CA ARG A 233 -14.55 -33.92 1.94
C ARG A 233 -15.59 -33.60 0.87
N THR A 234 -16.63 -32.87 1.24
CA THR A 234 -17.60 -32.32 0.30
C THR A 234 -17.08 -30.99 -0.28
N TYR A 235 -17.21 -30.80 -1.60
CA TYR A 235 -16.90 -29.58 -2.33
C TYR A 235 -17.92 -29.34 -3.44
N GLU A 236 -18.62 -28.20 -3.41
CA GLU A 236 -19.69 -27.85 -4.36
C GLU A 236 -20.77 -28.95 -4.54
N GLY A 237 -21.06 -29.68 -3.45
CA GLY A 237 -22.03 -30.78 -3.45
C GLY A 237 -21.51 -32.12 -3.96
N ALA A 238 -20.23 -32.22 -4.35
CA ALA A 238 -19.57 -33.46 -4.73
C ALA A 238 -18.57 -33.93 -3.66
N GLN A 239 -18.34 -35.23 -3.55
CA GLN A 239 -17.26 -35.78 -2.73
C GLN A 239 -15.91 -35.63 -3.46
N VAL A 240 -14.87 -35.21 -2.74
CA VAL A 240 -13.52 -35.05 -3.27
C VAL A 240 -12.49 -35.72 -2.36
N TYR A 241 -11.50 -36.38 -2.96
CA TYR A 241 -10.27 -36.82 -2.31
C TYR A 241 -9.37 -35.61 -2.03
N VAL A 242 -8.82 -35.53 -0.81
CA VAL A 242 -7.82 -34.52 -0.44
C VAL A 242 -6.44 -35.16 -0.47
N ILE A 243 -5.62 -34.77 -1.44
CA ILE A 243 -4.25 -35.28 -1.59
C ILE A 243 -3.27 -34.22 -1.12
N GLU A 244 -2.59 -34.50 -0.01
CA GLU A 244 -1.47 -33.69 0.46
C GLU A 244 -0.17 -34.13 -0.21
N PHE A 245 0.73 -33.20 -0.46
CA PHE A 245 2.04 -33.50 -1.00
C PHE A 245 3.14 -32.57 -0.46
N ASP A 246 4.36 -33.10 -0.42
CA ASP A 246 5.58 -32.33 -0.14
C ASP A 246 6.73 -32.88 -0.97
N GLN A 247 7.74 -32.03 -1.18
CA GLN A 247 9.00 -32.39 -1.79
C GLN A 247 9.71 -33.48 -0.97
N ARG A 248 10.26 -34.49 -1.66
CA ARG A 248 11.07 -35.53 -1.03
C ARG A 248 12.34 -34.94 -0.41
N PRO A 249 12.73 -35.41 0.80
CA PRO A 249 14.01 -35.06 1.38
C PRO A 249 15.17 -35.35 0.42
N GLY A 250 16.18 -34.47 0.40
CA GLY A 250 17.38 -34.61 -0.43
C GLY A 250 17.26 -34.15 -1.89
N TRP A 251 16.06 -33.79 -2.37
CA TRP A 251 15.91 -33.23 -3.72
C TRP A 251 16.41 -31.77 -3.75
N LYS A 252 17.63 -31.53 -4.24
CA LYS A 252 18.28 -30.20 -4.27
C LYS A 252 17.80 -29.28 -5.41
N LYS A 253 16.49 -29.15 -5.60
CA LYS A 253 15.85 -28.29 -6.61
C LYS A 253 14.58 -27.63 -6.03
N PRO A 254 14.03 -26.60 -6.70
CA PRO A 254 12.76 -26.01 -6.27
C PRO A 254 11.62 -27.02 -6.41
N GLY A 255 11.05 -27.45 -5.28
CA GLY A 255 9.85 -28.27 -5.22
C GLY A 255 8.68 -27.55 -4.54
N TYR A 256 7.55 -28.24 -4.46
CA TYR A 256 6.31 -27.70 -3.93
C TYR A 256 5.82 -28.50 -2.73
N LYS A 257 5.00 -27.84 -1.92
CA LYS A 257 4.26 -28.42 -0.80
C LYS A 257 2.84 -27.86 -0.80
N GLY A 258 1.85 -28.70 -0.55
CA GLY A 258 0.47 -28.27 -0.43
C GLY A 258 -0.50 -29.42 -0.57
N GLU A 259 -1.68 -29.12 -1.09
CA GLU A 259 -2.70 -30.10 -1.38
C GLU A 259 -3.44 -29.78 -2.69
N PHE A 260 -4.03 -30.82 -3.29
CA PHE A 260 -5.00 -30.68 -4.37
C PHE A 260 -6.13 -31.67 -4.19
N TRP A 261 -7.28 -31.34 -4.77
CA TRP A 261 -8.52 -32.10 -4.58
C TRP A 261 -8.99 -32.73 -5.89
N ILE A 262 -9.45 -33.97 -5.80
CA ILE A 262 -9.90 -34.77 -6.94
C ILE A 262 -11.32 -35.25 -6.66
N ASP A 263 -12.25 -34.95 -7.55
CA ASP A 263 -13.63 -35.45 -7.50
C ASP A 263 -13.67 -36.99 -7.50
N THR A 264 -14.40 -37.58 -6.56
CA THR A 264 -14.36 -39.03 -6.33
C THR A 264 -15.06 -39.85 -7.42
N GLN A 265 -15.96 -39.24 -8.20
CA GLN A 265 -16.72 -39.92 -9.24
C GLN A 265 -16.04 -39.79 -10.60
N SER A 266 -15.71 -38.56 -10.99
CA SER A 266 -15.12 -38.24 -12.28
C SER A 266 -13.59 -38.38 -12.29
N PHE A 267 -12.93 -38.33 -11.14
CA PHE A 267 -11.47 -38.16 -11.00
C PHE A 267 -10.95 -36.83 -11.58
N ALA A 268 -11.76 -35.78 -11.65
CA ALA A 268 -11.31 -34.46 -12.05
C ALA A 268 -10.61 -33.72 -10.89
N PHE A 269 -9.41 -33.18 -11.11
CA PHE A 269 -8.86 -32.10 -10.30
C PHE A 269 -9.79 -30.86 -10.23
N VAL A 270 -10.21 -30.49 -9.02
CA VAL A 270 -11.12 -29.34 -8.83
C VAL A 270 -10.45 -28.15 -8.18
N TRP A 271 -9.38 -28.39 -7.42
CA TRP A 271 -8.73 -27.36 -6.62
C TRP A 271 -7.27 -27.69 -6.32
N PHE A 272 -6.43 -26.66 -6.25
CA PHE A 272 -5.03 -26.73 -5.83
C PHE A 272 -4.74 -25.59 -4.85
N ASP A 273 -4.00 -25.88 -3.79
CA ASP A 273 -3.42 -24.88 -2.87
C ASP A 273 -2.05 -25.33 -2.41
N PHE A 274 -1.03 -24.63 -2.89
CA PHE A 274 0.35 -25.04 -2.66
C PHE A 274 1.30 -23.86 -2.71
N GLY A 275 2.48 -24.07 -2.14
CA GLY A 275 3.57 -23.12 -2.16
C GLY A 275 4.88 -23.82 -2.43
N ARG A 276 5.98 -23.06 -2.41
CA ARG A 276 7.30 -23.70 -2.40
C ARG A 276 7.50 -24.45 -1.10
N SER A 277 8.01 -25.67 -1.21
CA SER A 277 8.47 -26.39 -0.02
C SER A 277 9.61 -25.59 0.61
N PRO A 278 9.67 -25.43 1.95
CA PRO A 278 10.78 -24.78 2.64
C PRO A 278 12.16 -25.34 2.23
N GLN A 279 12.21 -26.64 1.92
CA GLN A 279 13.41 -27.33 1.43
C GLN A 279 13.83 -26.87 0.02
N GLY A 280 12.86 -26.46 -0.81
CA GLY A 280 13.06 -26.06 -2.20
C GLY A 280 13.36 -24.57 -2.39
N ILE A 281 12.93 -23.70 -1.46
CA ILE A 281 13.08 -22.24 -1.56
C ILE A 281 14.54 -21.83 -1.74
N GLY A 282 15.48 -22.46 -1.00
CA GLY A 282 16.91 -22.15 -1.08
C GLY A 282 17.54 -22.43 -2.45
N TYR A 283 16.93 -23.31 -3.25
CA TYR A 283 17.39 -23.66 -4.60
C TYR A 283 16.76 -22.80 -5.70
N LEU A 284 15.80 -21.93 -5.35
CA LEU A 284 15.14 -21.07 -6.32
C LEU A 284 16.06 -19.92 -6.74
N LYS A 285 16.37 -19.87 -8.04
CA LYS A 285 17.07 -18.74 -8.65
C LYS A 285 16.02 -17.81 -9.25
N VAL A 286 16.02 -16.55 -8.81
CA VAL A 286 15.18 -15.49 -9.39
C VAL A 286 15.77 -15.09 -10.74
N GLY A 287 14.91 -14.94 -11.74
CA GLY A 287 15.25 -14.58 -13.12
C GLY A 287 15.96 -15.65 -13.96
N ASN A 288 15.96 -15.45 -15.28
CA ASN A 288 16.74 -16.21 -16.25
C ASN A 288 18.24 -15.85 -16.19
N LEU A 289 19.08 -16.36 -17.11
CA LEU A 289 20.52 -16.08 -17.07
C LEU A 289 20.84 -14.58 -17.31
N ALA A 290 20.20 -13.97 -18.31
CA ALA A 290 20.39 -12.56 -18.65
C ALA A 290 19.88 -11.64 -17.54
N GLU A 291 18.70 -11.90 -17.00
CA GLU A 291 18.13 -11.16 -15.86
C GLU A 291 19.04 -11.25 -14.64
N ARG A 292 19.65 -12.42 -14.36
CA ARG A 292 20.61 -12.56 -13.25
C ARG A 292 21.91 -11.80 -13.47
N ALA A 293 22.39 -11.73 -14.71
CA ALA A 293 23.55 -10.92 -15.06
C ALA A 293 23.25 -9.43 -14.84
N LEU A 294 22.09 -8.95 -15.31
CA LEU A 294 21.63 -7.59 -15.10
C LEU A 294 21.47 -7.25 -13.60
N MET A 295 20.82 -8.13 -12.82
CA MET A 295 20.68 -7.95 -11.38
C MET A 295 22.03 -7.83 -10.67
N LYS A 296 23.04 -8.61 -11.09
CA LYS A 296 24.39 -8.52 -10.53
C LYS A 296 25.04 -7.16 -10.83
N LEU A 297 24.91 -6.67 -12.07
CA LEU A 297 25.40 -5.36 -12.49
C LEU A 297 24.76 -4.24 -11.65
N MET A 298 23.44 -4.33 -11.42
CA MET A 298 22.67 -3.35 -10.65
C MET A 298 22.76 -3.54 -9.13
N LYS A 299 23.57 -4.48 -8.63
CA LYS A 299 23.62 -4.88 -7.20
C LYS A 299 22.23 -5.16 -6.62
N LEU A 300 21.31 -5.69 -7.43
CA LEU A 300 19.95 -6.03 -7.05
C LEU A 300 19.89 -7.48 -6.58
N LYS A 301 19.31 -7.69 -5.39
CA LYS A 301 19.14 -9.00 -4.76
C LYS A 301 17.69 -9.22 -4.43
N ILE A 302 17.11 -10.29 -4.98
CA ILE A 302 15.73 -10.69 -4.74
C ILE A 302 15.73 -12.10 -4.18
N LYS A 303 15.04 -12.30 -3.06
CA LYS A 303 14.87 -13.60 -2.41
C LYS A 303 13.38 -13.85 -2.15
N LEU A 304 12.84 -14.91 -2.74
CA LEU A 304 11.51 -15.39 -2.38
C LEU A 304 11.53 -15.88 -0.92
N ARG A 305 10.59 -15.40 -0.11
CA ARG A 305 10.39 -15.80 1.29
C ARG A 305 9.22 -16.75 1.43
N LYS A 306 8.11 -16.42 0.76
CA LYS A 306 6.88 -17.20 0.79
C LYS A 306 6.22 -17.14 -0.58
N GLU A 307 5.67 -18.26 -1.00
CA GLU A 307 4.83 -18.38 -2.18
C GLU A 307 3.62 -19.22 -1.81
N ARG A 308 2.44 -18.76 -2.17
CA ARG A 308 1.20 -19.54 -2.11
C ARG A 308 0.44 -19.30 -3.40
N GLN A 309 -0.01 -20.38 -4.01
CA GLN A 309 -0.76 -20.38 -5.24
C GLN A 309 -2.03 -21.20 -5.05
N ARG A 310 -3.16 -20.68 -5.53
CA ARG A 310 -4.46 -21.33 -5.46
C ARG A 310 -5.09 -21.35 -6.84
N TYR A 311 -5.52 -22.52 -7.30
CA TYR A 311 -6.15 -22.70 -8.61
C TYR A 311 -7.48 -23.43 -8.44
N ARG A 312 -8.48 -22.98 -9.18
CA ARG A 312 -9.84 -23.53 -9.11
C ARG A 312 -10.35 -23.90 -10.50
N TYR A 313 -11.05 -25.02 -10.56
CA TYR A 313 -11.75 -25.49 -11.75
C TYR A 313 -13.25 -25.55 -11.48
N GLN A 314 -14.04 -25.18 -12.47
CA GLN A 314 -15.50 -25.17 -12.40
C GLN A 314 -16.06 -26.18 -13.40
N LYS A 315 -17.07 -26.95 -12.97
CA LYS A 315 -17.82 -27.85 -13.84
C LYS A 315 -18.88 -27.06 -14.63
N ILE A 316 -18.88 -27.19 -15.95
CA ILE A 316 -19.90 -26.64 -16.86
C ILE A 316 -20.36 -27.76 -17.79
N GLY A 317 -21.63 -28.15 -17.66
CA GLY A 317 -22.14 -29.38 -18.26
C GLY A 317 -21.36 -30.60 -17.74
N ASN A 318 -20.78 -31.39 -18.64
CA ASN A 318 -20.05 -32.61 -18.30
C ASN A 318 -18.52 -32.42 -18.22
N ARG A 319 -18.01 -31.18 -18.28
CA ARG A 319 -16.56 -30.90 -18.32
C ARG A 319 -16.14 -29.85 -17.30
N TYR A 320 -14.87 -29.88 -16.91
CA TYR A 320 -14.23 -28.95 -16.00
C TYR A 320 -13.36 -27.94 -16.78
N TYR A 321 -13.34 -26.70 -16.27
CA TYR A 321 -12.66 -25.57 -16.88
C TYR A 321 -11.92 -24.76 -15.82
N PHE A 322 -10.74 -24.28 -16.16
CA PHE A 322 -10.02 -23.35 -15.31
C PHE A 322 -10.83 -22.08 -15.09
N LYS A 323 -11.00 -21.71 -13.82
CA LYS A 323 -11.87 -20.61 -13.40
C LYS A 323 -11.06 -19.44 -12.85
N GLU A 324 -10.02 -19.72 -12.09
CA GLU A 324 -9.36 -18.72 -11.26
C GLU A 324 -7.96 -19.17 -10.83
N ALA A 325 -7.03 -18.21 -10.77
CA ALA A 325 -5.76 -18.36 -10.09
C ALA A 325 -5.49 -17.18 -9.15
N GLN A 326 -5.01 -17.50 -7.95
CA GLN A 326 -4.50 -16.54 -6.98
C GLN A 326 -3.06 -16.87 -6.66
N VAL A 327 -2.18 -15.86 -6.66
CA VAL A 327 -0.76 -16.03 -6.34
C VAL A 327 -0.34 -14.95 -5.34
N ASP A 328 0.10 -15.39 -4.16
CA ASP A 328 0.63 -14.54 -3.11
C ASP A 328 2.14 -14.79 -3.01
N LEU A 329 2.96 -13.76 -3.26
CA LEU A 329 4.42 -13.83 -3.16
C LEU A 329 4.93 -12.82 -2.13
N ASP A 330 5.71 -13.30 -1.16
CA ASP A 330 6.51 -12.44 -0.29
C ASP A 330 7.98 -12.51 -0.76
N ASN A 331 8.55 -11.38 -1.16
CA ASN A 331 9.95 -11.27 -1.59
C ASN A 331 10.72 -10.28 -0.73
N PHE A 332 11.95 -10.65 -0.35
CA PHE A 332 12.94 -9.69 0.14
C PHE A 332 13.70 -9.11 -1.04
N ILE A 333 13.72 -7.78 -1.15
CA ILE A 333 14.38 -7.03 -2.21
C ILE A 333 15.42 -6.12 -1.57
N ARG A 334 16.62 -6.08 -2.16
CA ARG A 334 17.69 -5.13 -1.79
C ARG A 334 18.36 -4.61 -3.05
N ASN A 335 18.42 -3.30 -3.20
CA ASN A 335 19.16 -2.65 -4.27
C ASN A 335 20.38 -1.93 -3.67
N GLY A 336 21.57 -2.44 -3.98
CA GLY A 336 22.83 -1.88 -3.47
C GLY A 336 23.28 -0.59 -4.16
N VAL A 337 22.75 -0.26 -5.35
CA VAL A 337 23.05 0.99 -6.06
C VAL A 337 22.20 2.13 -5.50
N ARG A 338 20.89 1.94 -5.41
CA ARG A 338 19.92 2.94 -4.91
C ARG A 338 19.71 2.93 -3.40
N ASN A 339 20.41 2.02 -2.72
CA ASN A 339 20.42 1.89 -1.28
C ASN A 339 19.05 1.76 -0.62
N PHE A 340 18.25 0.81 -1.07
CA PHE A 340 17.02 0.44 -0.37
C PHE A 340 16.96 -1.07 -0.16
N GLN A 341 16.22 -1.47 0.86
CA GLN A 341 15.80 -2.85 1.02
C GLN A 341 14.41 -2.88 1.64
N TYR A 342 13.58 -3.80 1.17
CA TYR A 342 12.22 -3.94 1.68
C TYR A 342 11.73 -5.38 1.51
N LEU A 343 10.78 -5.75 2.35
CA LEU A 343 9.92 -6.91 2.13
C LEU A 343 8.74 -6.46 1.29
N SER A 344 8.50 -7.15 0.18
CA SER A 344 7.36 -6.91 -0.68
C SER A 344 6.38 -8.07 -0.59
N ARG A 345 5.10 -7.75 -0.56
CA ARG A 345 3.99 -8.68 -0.69
C ARG A 345 3.25 -8.38 -1.99
N SER A 346 3.35 -9.30 -2.93
CA SER A 346 2.62 -9.24 -4.19
C SER A 346 1.41 -10.16 -4.13
N LYS A 347 0.24 -9.63 -4.45
CA LYS A 347 -1.01 -10.38 -4.60
C LYS A 347 -1.44 -10.28 -6.05
N LEU A 348 -1.52 -11.42 -6.71
CA LEU A 348 -2.02 -11.56 -8.07
C LEU A 348 -3.33 -12.32 -8.02
N HIS A 349 -4.28 -11.84 -8.81
CA HIS A 349 -5.58 -12.47 -8.96
C HIS A 349 -6.01 -12.47 -10.42
N TYR A 350 -6.32 -13.65 -10.93
CA TYR A 350 -6.89 -13.87 -12.23
C TYR A 350 -8.23 -14.59 -12.13
N ALA A 351 -9.26 -14.07 -12.78
CA ALA A 351 -10.58 -14.68 -12.84
C ALA A 351 -11.12 -14.73 -14.26
N VAL A 352 -11.63 -15.90 -14.66
CA VAL A 352 -12.36 -16.06 -15.93
C VAL A 352 -13.78 -15.55 -15.76
N THR A 353 -14.12 -14.49 -16.47
CA THR A 353 -15.39 -13.76 -16.33
C THR A 353 -16.42 -14.13 -17.39
N ASN A 354 -15.96 -14.67 -18.52
CA ASN A 354 -16.80 -15.18 -19.60
C ASN A 354 -16.02 -16.23 -20.42
N MET A 355 -16.70 -17.20 -21.03
CA MET A 355 -16.11 -18.19 -21.93
C MET A 355 -17.01 -18.46 -23.13
N GLN A 356 -16.40 -18.68 -24.29
CA GLN A 356 -17.06 -19.10 -25.53
C GLN A 356 -16.43 -20.40 -26.03
N MET A 357 -17.23 -21.47 -26.01
CA MET A 357 -16.76 -22.84 -26.30
C MET A 357 -16.91 -23.24 -27.77
N ASN A 358 -17.84 -22.61 -28.49
CA ASN A 358 -18.15 -22.93 -29.88
C ASN A 358 -17.63 -21.77 -30.76
N GLN A 359 -17.04 -22.08 -31.93
CA GLN A 359 -16.55 -21.09 -32.91
C GLN A 359 -15.28 -20.32 -32.52
N ALA A 360 -14.39 -20.90 -31.70
CA ALA A 360 -13.12 -20.26 -31.39
C ALA A 360 -12.17 -20.26 -32.60
N THR A 361 -11.90 -19.08 -33.15
CA THR A 361 -10.87 -18.86 -34.18
C THR A 361 -9.62 -18.24 -33.57
N PRO A 362 -8.41 -18.60 -34.05
CA PRO A 362 -7.19 -17.89 -33.68
C PRO A 362 -7.32 -16.39 -33.93
N PHE A 363 -6.71 -15.57 -33.07
CA PHE A 363 -6.58 -14.14 -33.27
C PHE A 363 -5.62 -13.84 -34.42
N SER A 364 -5.88 -12.75 -35.14
CA SER A 364 -4.98 -12.28 -36.20
C SER A 364 -3.65 -11.82 -35.61
N GLU A 365 -2.59 -11.81 -36.43
CA GLU A 365 -1.25 -11.39 -36.01
C GLU A 365 -1.20 -10.02 -35.30
N LYS A 366 -2.07 -9.09 -35.71
CA LYS A 366 -2.15 -7.72 -35.19
C LYS A 366 -2.86 -7.64 -33.84
N GLU A 367 -3.75 -8.59 -33.56
CA GLU A 367 -4.51 -8.65 -32.30
C GLU A 367 -3.74 -9.37 -31.20
N VAL A 368 -2.82 -10.26 -31.59
CA VAL A 368 -1.97 -10.98 -30.65
C VAL A 368 -0.97 -10.01 -30.02
N LEU A 369 -0.99 -9.94 -28.69
CA LEU A 369 -0.02 -9.19 -27.91
C LEU A 369 1.38 -9.81 -28.05
N ARG A 370 2.21 -9.21 -28.92
CA ARG A 370 3.59 -9.63 -29.18
C ARG A 370 4.55 -9.00 -28.15
N ASN A 371 5.59 -9.74 -27.76
CA ASN A 371 6.72 -9.35 -26.90
C ASN A 371 6.61 -9.47 -25.37
N LYS A 372 5.49 -9.91 -24.76
CA LYS A 372 5.32 -10.06 -23.28
C LYS A 372 5.64 -8.81 -22.42
N LYS A 373 6.20 -7.75 -23.00
CA LYS A 373 6.38 -6.41 -22.43
C LYS A 373 5.10 -5.64 -22.62
N TRP A 374 4.42 -5.45 -21.50
CA TRP A 374 3.18 -4.71 -21.40
C TRP A 374 3.50 -3.22 -21.55
N ILE A 375 2.92 -2.54 -22.53
CA ILE A 375 2.94 -1.08 -22.54
C ILE A 375 1.96 -0.65 -21.46
N GLU A 376 2.49 -0.33 -20.28
CA GLU A 376 1.76 0.27 -19.17
C GLU A 376 1.24 1.62 -19.65
N ASN A 377 0.02 1.66 -20.18
CA ASN A 377 -0.55 2.91 -20.67
C ASN A 377 -0.92 3.78 -19.47
N GLN A 378 -0.17 4.87 -19.28
CA GLN A 378 -0.23 5.71 -18.09
C GLN A 378 -1.40 6.71 -18.09
N SER A 379 -2.18 6.81 -19.18
CA SER A 379 -3.04 7.98 -19.40
C SER A 379 -4.40 7.98 -18.68
N GLU A 380 -4.85 6.88 -18.03
CA GLU A 380 -6.25 6.77 -17.55
C GLU A 380 -6.44 6.18 -16.14
N PHE A 381 -5.41 6.14 -15.29
CA PHE A 381 -5.52 5.49 -13.96
C PHE A 381 -6.47 6.19 -12.96
N LEU A 382 -6.81 7.46 -13.18
CA LEU A 382 -7.72 8.24 -12.31
C LEU A 382 -9.21 8.06 -12.64
N ASP A 383 -9.55 7.43 -13.77
CA ASP A 383 -10.94 7.23 -14.16
C ASP A 383 -11.64 6.21 -13.24
N LYS A 384 -12.64 6.68 -12.50
CA LYS A 384 -13.49 5.84 -11.64
C LYS A 384 -14.41 4.92 -12.46
N GLY A 385 -14.78 5.34 -13.67
CA GLY A 385 -15.61 4.61 -14.62
C GLY A 385 -14.84 3.64 -15.52
N PHE A 386 -13.53 3.48 -15.31
CA PHE A 386 -12.64 2.76 -16.22
C PHE A 386 -13.11 1.33 -16.57
N TRP A 387 -13.65 0.61 -15.58
CA TRP A 387 -14.16 -0.76 -15.74
C TRP A 387 -15.69 -0.85 -15.85
N SER A 388 -16.38 0.25 -16.12
CA SER A 388 -17.86 0.31 -16.15
C SER A 388 -18.52 -0.70 -17.08
N ALA A 389 -17.85 -1.11 -18.16
CA ALA A 389 -18.34 -2.11 -19.12
C ALA A 389 -17.91 -3.56 -18.82
N TYR A 390 -17.16 -3.82 -17.74
CA TYR A 390 -16.53 -5.13 -17.49
C TYR A 390 -16.96 -5.73 -16.16
N ASN A 391 -17.07 -7.06 -16.13
CA ASN A 391 -17.06 -7.82 -14.89
C ASN A 391 -15.62 -7.88 -14.37
N ILE A 392 -15.42 -7.43 -13.14
CA ILE A 392 -14.10 -7.38 -12.49
C ILE A 392 -14.19 -7.98 -11.10
N VAL A 393 -13.03 -8.37 -10.58
CA VAL A 393 -12.88 -8.56 -9.13
C VAL A 393 -12.84 -7.17 -8.49
N LEU A 394 -13.68 -6.88 -7.50
CA LEU A 394 -13.63 -5.57 -6.83
C LEU A 394 -12.32 -5.40 -6.04
N PRO A 395 -11.70 -4.21 -6.03
CA PRO A 395 -10.49 -3.99 -5.26
C PRO A 395 -10.80 -3.77 -3.77
N GLU A 396 -9.81 -3.98 -2.90
CA GLU A 396 -9.90 -3.61 -1.48
C GLU A 396 -9.73 -2.10 -1.26
N VAL A 397 -8.83 -1.50 -2.04
CA VAL A 397 -8.51 -0.07 -2.11
C VAL A 397 -8.67 0.36 -3.55
N ALA A 398 -9.39 1.44 -3.80
CA ALA A 398 -9.60 1.93 -5.16
C ALA A 398 -8.26 2.16 -5.89
N PHE A 399 -8.16 1.71 -7.14
CA PHE A 399 -6.94 1.85 -7.95
C PHE A 399 -6.46 3.30 -8.02
N ALA A 400 -7.38 4.26 -8.18
CA ALA A 400 -7.06 5.68 -8.24
C ALA A 400 -6.35 6.17 -6.97
N THR A 401 -6.72 5.67 -5.78
CA THR A 401 -6.05 6.03 -4.52
C THR A 401 -4.62 5.50 -4.49
N ILE A 402 -4.39 4.29 -4.99
CA ILE A 402 -3.05 3.70 -5.11
C ILE A 402 -2.22 4.52 -6.09
N ALA A 403 -2.81 4.82 -7.25
CA ALA A 403 -2.13 5.52 -8.33
C ALA A 403 -1.75 6.95 -7.97
N GLN A 404 -2.62 7.69 -7.26
CA GLN A 404 -2.32 9.05 -6.81
C GLN A 404 -1.08 9.11 -5.92
N LYS A 405 -0.88 8.14 -5.02
CA LYS A 405 0.28 8.09 -4.13
C LYS A 405 1.57 7.83 -4.91
N ILE A 406 1.58 6.75 -5.69
CA ILE A 406 2.76 6.36 -6.49
C ILE A 406 3.12 7.46 -7.51
N ASP A 407 2.13 8.07 -8.16
CA ASP A 407 2.36 9.16 -9.12
C ASP A 407 2.98 10.40 -8.46
N ALA A 408 2.54 10.76 -7.25
CA ALA A 408 3.12 11.86 -6.50
C ALA A 408 4.60 11.60 -6.15
N GLU A 409 4.91 10.38 -5.68
CA GLU A 409 6.28 9.95 -5.37
C GLU A 409 7.17 9.91 -6.62
N ASN A 410 6.67 9.41 -7.75
CA ASN A 410 7.40 9.40 -9.01
C ASN A 410 7.71 10.82 -9.49
N ARG A 411 6.72 11.72 -9.48
CA ARG A 411 6.93 13.13 -9.85
C ARG A 411 7.97 13.80 -8.97
N ALA A 412 7.95 13.57 -7.66
CA ALA A 412 8.94 14.10 -6.73
C ALA A 412 10.36 13.59 -7.05
N ASN A 413 10.51 12.30 -7.34
CA ASN A 413 11.79 11.70 -7.71
C ASN A 413 12.33 12.20 -9.06
N ILE A 414 11.48 12.35 -10.09
CA ILE A 414 11.89 12.89 -11.40
C ILE A 414 12.49 14.28 -11.22
N LEU A 415 11.81 15.15 -10.47
CA LEU A 415 12.29 16.50 -10.19
C LEU A 415 13.63 16.49 -9.46
N LYS A 416 13.80 15.56 -8.51
CA LYS A 416 15.06 15.41 -7.79
C LYS A 416 16.21 15.07 -8.75
N VAL A 417 16.02 14.11 -9.65
CA VAL A 417 17.03 13.71 -10.64
C VAL A 417 17.38 14.86 -11.59
N GLU A 418 16.38 15.62 -12.05
CA GLU A 418 16.61 16.83 -12.88
C GLU A 418 17.51 17.85 -12.16
N VAL A 419 17.29 18.04 -10.85
CA VAL A 419 18.13 18.94 -10.02
C VAL A 419 19.54 18.37 -9.85
N GLU A 420 19.69 17.07 -9.57
CA GLU A 420 21.00 16.42 -9.46
C GLU A 420 21.82 16.56 -10.74
N ASP A 421 21.21 16.30 -11.90
CA ASP A 421 21.89 16.42 -13.20
C ASP A 421 22.30 17.87 -13.50
N TRP A 422 21.44 18.84 -13.17
CA TRP A 422 21.79 20.26 -13.27
C TRP A 422 22.96 20.63 -12.34
N LEU A 423 22.93 20.21 -11.06
CA LEU A 423 23.95 20.50 -10.05
C LEU A 423 25.35 19.98 -10.44
N ARG A 424 25.45 18.93 -11.25
CA ARG A 424 26.73 18.44 -11.79
C ARG A 424 27.45 19.49 -12.62
N SER A 425 26.69 20.25 -13.43
CA SER A 425 27.19 21.31 -14.32
C SER A 425 27.11 22.73 -13.73
N GLY A 426 26.38 22.90 -12.62
CA GLY A 426 26.13 24.20 -11.98
C GLY A 426 27.25 24.72 -11.06
N PRO A 427 27.00 25.87 -10.38
CA PRO A 427 27.95 26.51 -9.46
C PRO A 427 28.41 25.55 -8.36
N LYS A 428 29.68 25.62 -7.95
CA LYS A 428 30.24 24.76 -6.88
C LYS A 428 30.09 25.35 -5.47
N ASP A 429 29.82 26.64 -5.36
CA ASP A 429 29.61 27.31 -4.07
C ASP A 429 28.38 26.73 -3.33
N LYS A 430 28.55 26.38 -2.05
CA LYS A 430 27.51 25.71 -1.26
C LYS A 430 26.30 26.63 -1.05
N ALA A 431 26.48 27.92 -0.74
CA ALA A 431 25.37 28.83 -0.49
C ALA A 431 24.54 29.06 -1.77
N ALA A 432 25.20 29.27 -2.90
CA ALA A 432 24.56 29.39 -4.21
C ALA A 432 23.80 28.10 -4.60
N ARG A 433 24.35 26.92 -4.29
CA ARG A 433 23.66 25.63 -4.51
C ARG A 433 22.40 25.50 -3.66
N MET A 434 22.44 25.89 -2.38
CA MET A 434 21.26 25.85 -1.50
C MET A 434 20.14 26.73 -2.05
N ASP A 435 20.44 27.98 -2.43
CA ASP A 435 19.47 28.88 -3.06
C ASP A 435 18.94 28.30 -4.38
N SER A 436 19.82 27.71 -5.20
CA SER A 436 19.44 27.15 -6.49
C SER A 436 18.49 25.96 -6.39
N ILE A 437 18.74 25.02 -5.47
CA ILE A 437 17.85 23.88 -5.21
C ILE A 437 16.45 24.40 -4.87
N ILE A 438 16.35 25.31 -3.90
CA ILE A 438 15.05 25.80 -3.42
C ILE A 438 14.36 26.68 -4.48
N THR A 439 15.12 27.49 -5.21
CA THR A 439 14.64 28.27 -6.35
C THR A 439 14.05 27.37 -7.44
N TYR A 440 14.65 26.20 -7.70
CA TYR A 440 14.12 25.25 -8.68
C TYR A 440 12.72 24.78 -8.29
N TYR A 441 12.55 24.25 -7.07
CA TYR A 441 11.25 23.80 -6.57
C TYR A 441 10.25 24.97 -6.49
N HIS A 442 10.71 26.16 -6.14
CA HIS A 442 9.87 27.36 -6.15
C HIS A 442 9.34 27.70 -7.55
N ARG A 443 10.20 27.74 -8.57
CA ARG A 443 9.83 28.03 -9.96
C ARG A 443 8.88 26.98 -10.56
N LYS A 444 8.98 25.72 -10.11
CA LYS A 444 8.03 24.65 -10.46
C LYS A 444 6.68 24.76 -9.73
N GLY A 445 6.52 25.76 -8.87
CA GLY A 445 5.30 25.94 -8.08
C GLY A 445 5.13 24.86 -7.01
N LEU A 446 6.23 24.30 -6.51
CA LEU A 446 6.20 23.22 -5.50
C LEU A 446 6.58 23.72 -4.11
N PHE A 447 7.30 24.84 -4.00
CA PHE A 447 7.65 25.43 -2.72
C PHE A 447 7.36 26.94 -2.70
N ALA A 448 6.73 27.42 -1.64
CA ALA A 448 6.64 28.85 -1.33
C ALA A 448 6.54 29.00 0.19
N GLY A 449 7.41 29.82 0.76
CA GLY A 449 7.70 29.73 2.18
C GLY A 449 9.06 30.28 2.55
N ASN A 450 9.49 30.00 3.78
CA ASN A 450 10.81 30.36 4.29
C ASN A 450 11.72 29.14 4.35
N ALA A 451 12.98 29.33 3.96
CA ALA A 451 14.01 28.32 4.08
C ALA A 451 15.24 28.86 4.81
N LEU A 452 15.73 28.10 5.78
CA LEU A 452 17.00 28.33 6.46
C LEU A 452 17.87 27.08 6.42
N VAL A 453 19.12 27.23 6.00
CA VAL A 453 20.11 26.15 5.97
C VAL A 453 21.39 26.59 6.67
N THR A 454 21.89 25.75 7.58
CA THR A 454 23.21 25.93 8.21
C THR A 454 24.15 24.81 7.83
N TYR A 455 25.44 25.11 7.75
CA TYR A 455 26.52 24.14 7.59
C TYR A 455 27.67 24.54 8.51
N GLN A 456 28.22 23.58 9.27
CA GLN A 456 29.29 23.84 10.24
C GLN A 456 28.92 24.98 11.22
N GLY A 457 27.65 25.03 11.63
CA GLY A 457 27.12 26.05 12.54
C GLY A 457 26.91 27.46 11.94
N LYS A 458 27.25 27.68 10.67
CA LYS A 458 27.07 28.97 9.98
C LYS A 458 25.83 28.95 9.10
N VAL A 459 25.09 30.06 9.06
CA VAL A 459 23.93 30.23 8.15
C VAL A 459 24.45 30.40 6.73
N LEU A 460 24.12 29.47 5.84
CA LEU A 460 24.41 29.56 4.41
C LEU A 460 23.25 30.17 3.62
N LEU A 461 22.02 29.97 4.09
CA LEU A 461 20.81 30.47 3.47
C LEU A 461 19.80 30.83 4.55
N ASN A 462 19.18 32.01 4.43
CA ASN A 462 17.97 32.41 5.14
C ASN A 462 17.16 33.28 4.18
N LYS A 463 16.16 32.69 3.51
CA LYS A 463 15.48 33.33 2.38
C LYS A 463 14.01 32.94 2.31
N SER A 464 13.19 33.90 1.89
CA SER A 464 11.76 33.73 1.62
C SER A 464 11.49 33.61 0.12
N TYR A 465 10.65 32.65 -0.25
CA TYR A 465 10.25 32.35 -1.62
C TYR A 465 8.75 32.56 -1.74
N ASN A 466 8.33 33.60 -2.45
CA ASN A 466 6.94 34.04 -2.45
C ASN A 466 6.25 33.82 -3.80
N ARG A 467 4.96 33.47 -3.73
CA ARG A 467 4.05 33.58 -4.89
C ARG A 467 3.45 34.97 -4.96
N ALA A 468 2.76 35.25 -6.06
CA ALA A 468 2.05 36.51 -6.26
C ALA A 468 1.11 36.88 -5.10
N TYR A 469 0.54 35.89 -4.41
CA TYR A 469 -0.39 36.07 -3.29
C TYR A 469 0.20 35.83 -1.89
N THR A 470 1.52 35.58 -1.77
CA THR A 470 2.20 35.47 -0.46
C THR A 470 3.18 36.63 -0.25
N ARG A 471 3.43 36.98 1.01
CA ARG A 471 4.28 38.11 1.41
C ARG A 471 5.13 37.76 2.64
N ASN A 472 5.80 36.61 2.58
CA ASN A 472 6.66 36.10 3.65
C ASN A 472 8.01 36.85 3.64
N ALA A 473 8.55 37.13 4.82
CA ALA A 473 9.90 37.58 5.09
C ALA A 473 10.58 36.61 6.07
N SER A 474 11.89 36.70 6.33
CA SER A 474 12.63 35.73 7.16
C SER A 474 12.03 35.53 8.56
N ASN A 475 11.48 36.60 9.13
CA ASN A 475 10.86 36.65 10.44
C ASN A 475 9.36 36.24 10.42
N THR A 476 8.78 35.95 9.26
CA THR A 476 7.38 35.50 9.16
C THR A 476 7.18 34.20 9.93
N GLN A 477 6.05 34.14 10.65
CA GLN A 477 5.68 33.01 11.48
C GLN A 477 4.79 32.03 10.73
N PHE A 478 4.96 30.73 11.03
CA PHE A 478 4.26 29.62 10.41
C PHE A 478 3.76 28.67 11.48
N ARG A 479 2.60 28.07 11.27
CA ARG A 479 2.18 26.89 12.04
C ARG A 479 3.10 25.73 11.68
N ILE A 480 3.82 25.18 12.66
CA ILE A 480 4.85 24.16 12.40
C ILE A 480 4.31 22.74 12.47
N GLY A 481 3.01 22.57 12.69
CA GLY A 481 2.33 21.28 12.77
C GLY A 481 3.06 20.32 13.70
N SER A 482 3.17 19.05 13.32
CA SER A 482 3.76 18.01 14.15
C SER A 482 5.21 18.22 14.60
N THR A 483 5.99 19.13 14.00
CA THR A 483 7.29 19.54 14.58
C THR A 483 7.13 20.05 16.02
N SER A 484 5.94 20.53 16.40
CA SER A 484 5.56 20.87 17.78
C SER A 484 5.85 19.76 18.80
N LYS A 485 5.81 18.48 18.40
CA LYS A 485 6.05 17.34 19.28
C LYS A 485 7.46 17.33 19.86
N THR A 486 8.44 17.90 19.16
CA THR A 486 9.81 18.03 19.67
C THR A 486 9.86 18.93 20.91
N PHE A 487 9.00 19.96 20.96
CA PHE A 487 8.87 20.86 22.10
C PHE A 487 8.16 20.19 23.27
N THR A 488 7.04 19.49 23.00
CA THR A 488 6.33 18.72 24.03
C THR A 488 7.22 17.66 24.67
N SER A 489 7.99 16.94 23.86
CA SER A 489 8.97 15.96 24.33
C SER A 489 10.03 16.60 25.25
N MET A 490 10.56 17.77 24.88
CA MET A 490 11.49 18.52 25.73
C MET A 490 10.86 18.97 27.06
N LEU A 491 9.60 19.43 27.07
CA LEU A 491 8.91 19.76 28.32
C LEU A 491 8.81 18.54 29.25
N VAL A 492 8.46 17.37 28.71
CA VAL A 492 8.44 16.12 29.49
C VAL A 492 9.84 15.80 30.04
N MET A 493 10.88 15.93 29.22
CA MET A 493 12.25 15.67 29.65
C MET A 493 12.77 16.70 30.67
N LEU A 494 12.30 17.95 30.65
CA LEU A 494 12.58 18.94 31.68
C LEU A 494 11.91 18.57 33.00
N LEU A 495 10.69 18.01 32.97
CA LEU A 495 10.05 17.47 34.17
C LEU A 495 10.82 16.25 34.72
N VAL A 496 11.33 15.37 33.84
CA VAL A 496 12.25 14.28 34.22
C VAL A 496 13.52 14.83 34.89
N LYS A 497 14.16 15.84 34.28
CA LYS A 497 15.36 16.50 34.84
C LYS A 497 15.12 17.01 36.26
N SER A 498 13.93 17.55 36.52
CA SER A 498 13.52 18.05 37.84
C SER A 498 12.93 16.98 38.78
N ASN A 499 13.00 15.70 38.42
CA ASN A 499 12.44 14.57 39.18
C ASN A 499 10.92 14.65 39.45
N GLN A 500 10.18 15.46 38.68
CA GLN A 500 8.72 15.61 38.83
C GLN A 500 7.95 14.45 38.20
N LEU A 501 8.55 13.74 37.24
CA LEU A 501 8.03 12.50 36.68
C LEU A 501 9.17 11.56 36.26
N LYS A 502 8.86 10.28 36.14
CA LYS A 502 9.70 9.26 35.50
C LYS A 502 9.08 8.84 34.18
N LEU A 503 9.90 8.51 33.18
CA LEU A 503 9.44 8.03 31.88
C LEU A 503 8.64 6.71 31.98
N SER A 504 8.92 5.90 33.01
CA SER A 504 8.20 4.66 33.31
C SER A 504 6.91 4.88 34.11
N ASP A 505 6.62 6.11 34.58
CA ASP A 505 5.41 6.36 35.34
C ASP A 505 4.17 6.09 34.46
N PRO A 506 3.14 5.42 35.02
CA PRO A 506 1.85 5.29 34.35
C PRO A 506 1.11 6.64 34.35
N VAL A 507 0.36 6.93 33.28
CA VAL A 507 -0.45 8.15 33.15
C VAL A 507 -1.41 8.32 34.32
N GLY A 508 -1.98 7.21 34.83
CA GLY A 508 -2.90 7.20 35.97
C GLY A 508 -2.34 7.79 37.26
N LYS A 509 -1.01 7.85 37.41
CA LYS A 509 -0.34 8.52 38.54
C LYS A 509 -0.65 10.01 38.57
N PHE A 510 -0.80 10.64 37.41
CA PHE A 510 -1.07 12.08 37.28
C PHE A 510 -2.55 12.34 36.95
N LEU A 511 -3.15 11.46 36.14
CA LEU A 511 -4.51 11.59 35.62
C LEU A 511 -5.33 10.32 35.98
N PRO A 512 -5.74 10.15 37.25
CA PRO A 512 -6.36 8.90 37.73
C PRO A 512 -7.69 8.56 37.06
N ASN A 513 -8.41 9.57 36.56
CA ASN A 513 -9.71 9.41 35.90
C ASN A 513 -9.60 9.37 34.36
N TYR A 514 -8.39 9.20 33.81
CA TYR A 514 -8.20 9.05 32.37
C TYR A 514 -8.47 7.60 31.94
N ALA A 515 -9.02 7.40 30.74
CA ALA A 515 -9.49 6.10 30.26
C ALA A 515 -8.39 5.02 30.16
N HIS A 516 -7.11 5.42 29.99
CA HIS A 516 -5.99 4.48 29.83
C HIS A 516 -4.88 4.75 30.86
N PRO A 517 -5.16 4.55 32.17
CA PRO A 517 -4.23 4.91 33.23
C PRO A 517 -2.94 4.09 33.21
N GLN A 518 -2.96 2.89 32.61
CA GLN A 518 -1.84 1.95 32.52
C GLN A 518 -0.76 2.32 31.50
N VAL A 519 -1.06 3.20 30.54
CA VAL A 519 -0.08 3.63 29.53
C VAL A 519 1.01 4.45 30.21
N THR A 520 2.28 4.23 29.85
CA THR A 520 3.41 5.00 30.43
C THR A 520 3.73 6.27 29.66
N ILE A 521 4.41 7.22 30.31
CA ILE A 521 4.89 8.45 29.67
C ILE A 521 5.80 8.15 28.46
N ALA A 522 6.70 7.17 28.60
CA ALA A 522 7.57 6.72 27.51
C ALA A 522 6.77 6.20 26.31
N GLN A 523 5.72 5.39 26.54
CA GLN A 523 4.89 4.84 25.47
C GLN A 523 4.09 5.93 24.73
N LEU A 524 3.70 7.01 25.40
CA LEU A 524 3.09 8.17 24.74
C LEU A 524 4.11 8.89 23.85
N LEU A 525 5.32 9.14 24.36
CA LEU A 525 6.38 9.84 23.62
C LEU A 525 6.80 9.08 22.35
N THR A 526 6.80 7.75 22.39
CA THR A 526 7.27 6.87 21.30
C THR A 526 6.15 6.33 20.40
N HIS A 527 4.90 6.78 20.58
CA HIS A 527 3.72 6.29 19.84
C HIS A 527 3.48 4.77 19.98
N GLN A 528 3.77 4.24 21.16
CA GLN A 528 3.55 2.83 21.51
C GLN A 528 2.37 2.66 22.47
N SER A 529 1.50 3.67 22.62
CA SER A 529 0.39 3.65 23.58
C SER A 529 -0.80 2.80 23.16
N GLY A 530 -1.02 2.60 21.86
CA GLY A 530 -2.25 2.00 21.32
C GLY A 530 -3.44 2.95 21.24
N ILE A 531 -3.32 4.21 21.68
CA ILE A 531 -4.42 5.19 21.67
C ILE A 531 -4.68 5.65 20.22
N PRO A 532 -5.90 5.50 19.67
CA PRO A 532 -6.24 5.99 18.34
C PRO A 532 -6.01 7.50 18.21
N SER A 533 -5.47 7.95 17.07
CA SER A 533 -5.36 9.39 16.78
C SER A 533 -6.73 9.97 16.44
N TYR A 534 -7.15 11.06 17.09
CA TYR A 534 -8.43 11.73 16.80
C TYR A 534 -8.53 12.18 15.35
N THR A 535 -7.40 12.48 14.71
CA THR A 535 -7.32 12.87 13.29
C THR A 535 -7.67 11.73 12.32
N ASN A 536 -7.69 10.48 12.78
CA ASN A 536 -8.07 9.33 11.96
C ASN A 536 -9.58 9.07 11.98
N ASN A 537 -10.33 9.74 12.86
CA ASN A 537 -11.79 9.72 12.91
C ASN A 537 -12.33 11.00 12.24
N SER A 538 -13.06 10.84 11.14
CA SER A 538 -13.58 11.98 10.35
C SER A 538 -14.57 12.85 11.12
N GLU A 539 -15.38 12.25 12.00
CA GLU A 539 -16.36 12.98 12.82
C GLU A 539 -15.65 13.80 13.90
N TYR A 540 -14.65 13.21 14.56
CA TYR A 540 -13.83 13.93 15.53
C TYR A 540 -13.07 15.07 14.87
N LEU A 541 -12.45 14.82 13.72
CA LEU A 541 -11.72 15.85 12.97
C LEU A 541 -12.63 17.03 12.60
N GLN A 542 -13.87 16.76 12.15
CA GLN A 542 -14.83 17.81 11.83
C GLN A 542 -15.20 18.67 13.07
N GLN A 543 -15.41 18.04 14.22
CA GLN A 543 -15.71 18.76 15.47
C GLN A 543 -14.51 19.59 15.94
N VAL A 544 -13.32 19.00 15.97
CA VAL A 544 -12.07 19.65 16.36
C VAL A 544 -11.73 20.86 15.47
N LEU A 545 -12.11 20.83 14.19
CA LEU A 545 -11.91 21.97 13.28
C LEU A 545 -13.00 23.03 13.36
N SER A 546 -14.17 22.75 13.95
CA SER A 546 -15.32 23.67 13.92
C SER A 546 -15.48 24.50 15.19
N GLN A 547 -15.04 24.01 16.35
CA GLN A 547 -15.25 24.71 17.62
C GLN A 547 -14.09 24.50 18.62
N PRO A 548 -13.82 25.48 19.49
CA PRO A 548 -12.72 25.40 20.45
C PRO A 548 -13.03 24.41 21.57
N PHE A 549 -12.01 23.70 22.04
CA PHE A 549 -12.07 22.81 23.18
C PHE A 549 -10.96 23.12 24.18
N SER A 550 -11.22 22.87 25.47
CA SER A 550 -10.18 22.88 26.50
C SER A 550 -9.23 21.68 26.33
N SER A 551 -8.04 21.75 26.94
CA SER A 551 -7.09 20.63 26.98
C SER A 551 -7.70 19.36 27.54
N GLN A 552 -8.52 19.49 28.58
CA GLN A 552 -9.23 18.39 29.22
C GLN A 552 -10.31 17.80 28.31
N GLN A 553 -11.05 18.63 27.57
CA GLN A 553 -12.03 18.16 26.58
C GLN A 553 -11.33 17.43 25.42
N MET A 554 -10.22 17.99 24.92
CA MET A 554 -9.38 17.32 23.90
C MET A 554 -8.93 15.93 24.35
N MET A 555 -8.60 15.76 25.63
CA MET A 555 -8.22 14.46 26.18
C MET A 555 -9.42 13.52 26.35
N GLN A 556 -10.46 13.95 27.05
CA GLN A 556 -11.56 13.08 27.47
C GLN A 556 -12.50 12.70 26.32
N GLN A 557 -12.74 13.61 25.36
CA GLN A 557 -13.70 13.38 24.28
C GLN A 557 -13.03 12.76 23.05
N PHE A 558 -11.79 13.15 22.75
CA PHE A 558 -11.15 12.80 21.47
C PHE A 558 -9.94 11.88 21.63
N SER A 559 -9.47 11.65 22.85
CA SER A 559 -8.26 10.84 23.13
C SER A 559 -8.52 9.65 24.06
N SER A 560 -9.77 9.28 24.31
CA SER A 560 -10.15 8.21 25.28
C SER A 560 -10.76 6.95 24.66
N ASP A 561 -10.83 6.85 23.33
CA ASP A 561 -11.28 5.67 22.62
C ASP A 561 -10.48 4.40 22.99
N SER A 562 -11.07 3.21 22.82
CA SER A 562 -10.42 1.93 23.11
C SER A 562 -9.09 1.75 22.39
N LEU A 563 -8.12 1.13 23.07
CA LEU A 563 -6.79 0.90 22.51
C LEU A 563 -6.83 -0.05 21.31
N GLU A 564 -6.09 0.27 20.26
CA GLU A 564 -5.98 -0.55 19.04
C GLU A 564 -5.03 -1.74 19.21
N PHE A 565 -4.15 -1.69 20.23
CA PHE A 565 -3.22 -2.75 20.58
C PHE A 565 -2.71 -2.58 22.01
N VAL A 566 -2.10 -3.63 22.55
CA VAL A 566 -1.50 -3.62 23.91
C VAL A 566 -0.36 -2.60 23.97
N PRO A 567 -0.34 -1.66 24.94
CA PRO A 567 0.72 -0.67 25.07
C PRO A 567 2.12 -1.31 25.07
N GLY A 568 3.05 -0.74 24.31
CA GLY A 568 4.42 -1.23 24.14
C GLY A 568 4.59 -2.32 23.08
N SER A 569 3.52 -2.97 22.60
CA SER A 569 3.64 -4.10 21.67
C SER A 569 3.89 -3.71 20.21
N LYS A 570 3.49 -2.49 19.80
CA LYS A 570 3.57 -1.99 18.42
C LYS A 570 3.81 -0.49 18.40
N PHE A 571 4.20 0.02 17.25
CA PHE A 571 4.24 1.45 16.94
C PHE A 571 3.02 1.84 16.09
N LYS A 572 2.36 2.94 16.45
CA LYS A 572 1.38 3.62 15.59
C LYS A 572 1.28 5.09 15.96
N TYR A 573 1.66 5.97 15.04
CA TYR A 573 1.67 7.42 15.24
C TYR A 573 0.30 7.94 15.69
N SER A 574 0.27 8.67 16.82
CA SER A 574 -0.96 9.17 17.43
C SER A 574 -0.82 10.59 17.97
N ASN A 575 -1.65 11.51 17.47
CA ASN A 575 -1.73 12.87 18.01
C ASN A 575 -2.37 12.87 19.40
N SER A 576 -3.33 11.99 19.64
CA SER A 576 -4.01 11.83 20.94
C SER A 576 -3.03 11.51 22.07
N GLY A 577 -1.98 10.72 21.81
CA GLY A 577 -0.94 10.45 22.80
C GLY A 577 -0.23 11.72 23.30
N TYR A 578 0.00 12.69 22.41
CA TYR A 578 0.63 13.98 22.75
C TYR A 578 -0.36 14.96 23.41
N VAL A 579 -1.66 14.85 23.14
CA VAL A 579 -2.71 15.56 23.90
C VAL A 579 -2.70 15.13 25.37
N VAL A 580 -2.55 13.83 25.62
CA VAL A 580 -2.43 13.29 26.99
C VAL A 580 -1.16 13.79 27.67
N LEU A 581 -0.02 13.80 26.97
CA LEU A 581 1.23 14.36 27.52
C LEU A 581 1.08 15.83 27.93
N ALA A 582 0.38 16.64 27.12
CA ALA A 582 0.11 18.03 27.48
C ALA A 582 -0.73 18.14 28.76
N ASN A 583 -1.77 17.33 28.91
CA ASN A 583 -2.59 17.29 30.13
C ASN A 583 -1.78 16.82 31.36
N VAL A 584 -0.83 15.90 31.20
CA VAL A 584 0.10 15.50 32.27
C VAL A 584 1.00 16.70 32.67
N ILE A 585 1.53 17.44 31.70
CA ILE A 585 2.35 18.64 31.94
C ILE A 585 1.54 19.68 32.72
N GLU A 586 0.32 19.99 32.28
CA GLU A 586 -0.56 20.96 32.95
C GLU A 586 -0.88 20.51 34.38
N LYS A 587 -1.14 19.21 34.57
CA LYS A 587 -1.46 18.65 35.87
C LYS A 587 -0.30 18.72 36.87
N ILE A 588 0.92 18.43 36.42
CA ILE A 588 2.13 18.48 37.27
C ILE A 588 2.48 19.92 37.63
N THR A 589 2.39 20.84 36.67
CA THR A 589 2.84 22.22 36.84
C THR A 589 1.77 23.16 37.40
N GLY A 590 0.50 22.78 37.32
CA GLY A 590 -0.64 23.63 37.66
C GLY A 590 -0.86 24.81 36.69
N LYS A 591 -0.20 24.81 35.52
CA LYS A 591 -0.22 25.90 34.55
C LYS A 591 -0.68 25.44 33.18
N PRO A 592 -1.34 26.29 32.37
CA PRO A 592 -1.67 25.97 30.98
C PRO A 592 -0.43 25.62 30.15
N TYR A 593 -0.57 24.69 29.20
CA TYR A 593 0.54 24.19 28.37
C TYR A 593 1.33 25.30 27.69
N GLY A 594 0.63 26.30 27.14
CA GLY A 594 1.25 27.44 26.47
C GLY A 594 2.14 28.28 27.40
N GLU A 595 1.75 28.44 28.66
CA GLU A 595 2.55 29.15 29.67
C GLU A 595 3.79 28.35 30.06
N VAL A 596 3.66 27.02 30.24
CA VAL A 596 4.79 26.14 30.53
C VAL A 596 5.79 26.15 29.38
N LEU A 597 5.33 26.09 28.13
CA LEU A 597 6.15 26.22 26.93
C LEU A 597 6.92 27.56 26.94
N GLN A 598 6.21 28.67 27.21
CA GLN A 598 6.81 30.00 27.27
C GLN A 598 7.89 30.11 28.35
N GLU A 599 7.60 29.64 29.57
CA GLU A 599 8.49 29.76 30.73
C GLU A 599 9.71 28.85 30.61
N LYS A 600 9.51 27.59 30.22
CA LYS A 600 10.55 26.56 30.28
C LYS A 600 11.41 26.46 29.02
N ILE A 601 10.93 26.92 27.87
CA ILE A 601 11.65 26.83 26.59
C ILE A 601 11.80 28.20 25.93
N LEU A 602 10.70 28.89 25.64
CA LEU A 602 10.76 30.03 24.72
C LEU A 602 11.50 31.23 25.30
N LYS A 603 11.21 31.62 26.56
CA LYS A 603 11.94 32.71 27.24
C LYS A 603 13.43 32.38 27.41
N PRO A 604 13.84 31.23 27.96
CA PRO A 604 15.26 30.87 28.11
C PRO A 604 16.05 30.87 26.80
N LEU A 605 15.41 30.53 25.68
CA LEU A 605 16.04 30.49 24.36
C LEU A 605 15.89 31.80 23.57
N GLY A 606 15.20 32.81 24.11
CA GLY A 606 14.92 34.06 23.39
C GLY A 606 14.07 33.86 22.13
N MET A 607 13.17 32.88 22.12
CA MET A 607 12.27 32.57 21.01
C MET A 607 11.01 33.44 21.06
N THR A 608 11.16 34.72 20.71
CA THR A 608 10.11 35.74 20.82
C THR A 608 9.04 35.67 19.72
N GLN A 609 9.29 34.89 18.66
CA GLN A 609 8.41 34.72 17.51
C GLN A 609 7.66 33.38 17.55
N THR A 610 7.75 32.67 18.67
CA THR A 610 7.16 31.35 18.87
C THR A 610 6.08 31.41 19.93
N TYR A 611 4.96 30.70 19.73
CA TYR A 611 3.88 30.60 20.71
C TYR A 611 2.99 29.37 20.42
N PHE A 612 2.07 29.06 21.33
CA PHE A 612 1.09 27.98 21.19
C PHE A 612 -0.32 28.54 20.93
N GLY A 613 -1.07 27.88 20.05
CA GLY A 613 -2.48 28.16 19.76
C GLY A 613 -2.70 29.39 18.89
N ASN A 614 -3.91 29.96 18.98
CA ASN A 614 -4.26 31.18 18.25
C ASN A 614 -3.79 32.42 19.00
N ARG A 615 -3.24 33.38 18.25
CA ARG A 615 -2.91 34.73 18.72
C ARG A 615 -3.22 35.70 17.60
N ASP A 616 -3.87 36.82 17.91
CA ASP A 616 -3.96 37.93 16.96
C ASP A 616 -2.56 38.49 16.74
N ASN A 617 -1.95 38.08 15.62
CA ASN A 617 -0.59 38.46 15.28
C ASN A 617 -0.50 38.81 13.79
N ALA A 618 -0.08 40.04 13.50
CA ALA A 618 0.09 40.54 12.15
C ALA A 618 1.19 39.82 11.35
N ASN A 619 2.10 39.11 12.00
CA ASN A 619 3.26 38.45 11.35
C ASN A 619 3.08 36.93 11.14
N LEU A 620 1.90 36.36 11.46
CA LEU A 620 1.55 34.99 11.07
C LEU A 620 1.21 34.97 9.57
N ALA A 621 1.88 34.09 8.81
CA ALA A 621 1.54 33.87 7.42
C ALA A 621 0.07 33.44 7.27
N LYS A 622 -0.56 33.79 6.15
CA LYS A 622 -1.85 33.22 5.75
C LYS A 622 -1.61 31.85 5.12
N GLY A 623 -2.29 30.80 5.58
CA GLY A 623 -2.18 29.48 4.97
C GLY A 623 -3.12 29.31 3.77
N TYR A 624 -2.67 28.55 2.79
CA TYR A 624 -3.41 28.31 1.56
C TYR A 624 -3.53 26.81 1.26
N LEU A 625 -4.72 26.39 0.86
CA LEU A 625 -5.02 25.08 0.29
C LEU A 625 -5.40 25.26 -1.18
N TYR A 626 -4.64 24.65 -2.09
CA TYR A 626 -4.87 24.73 -3.54
C TYR A 626 -4.95 26.18 -4.07
N GLY A 627 -4.11 27.08 -3.53
CA GLY A 627 -4.06 28.49 -3.91
C GLY A 627 -5.19 29.36 -3.34
N LYS A 628 -6.08 28.79 -2.53
CA LYS A 628 -7.13 29.53 -1.80
C LYS A 628 -6.78 29.61 -0.31
N PRO A 629 -7.12 30.70 0.40
CA PRO A 629 -6.99 30.74 1.85
C PRO A 629 -7.68 29.53 2.48
N GLU A 630 -6.99 28.90 3.43
CA GLU A 630 -7.56 27.81 4.21
C GLU A 630 -8.67 28.31 5.17
N PRO A 631 -9.55 27.42 5.67
CA PRO A 631 -10.54 27.82 6.66
C PRO A 631 -9.88 28.17 8.00
N THR A 632 -10.43 29.18 8.68
CA THR A 632 -10.09 29.48 10.07
C THR A 632 -10.60 28.36 10.97
N TYR A 633 -9.78 27.94 11.93
CA TYR A 633 -10.17 26.94 12.92
C TYR A 633 -9.43 27.17 14.27
N PRO A 634 -9.87 26.52 15.36
CA PRO A 634 -9.26 26.66 16.68
C PRO A 634 -7.94 25.86 16.80
N SER A 635 -6.81 26.48 16.44
CA SER A 635 -5.49 25.81 16.44
C SER A 635 -5.02 25.34 17.83
N GLN A 636 -5.58 25.90 18.91
CA GLN A 636 -5.33 25.43 20.27
C GLN A 636 -5.78 23.97 20.49
N ASN A 637 -6.71 23.46 19.68
CA ASN A 637 -7.15 22.07 19.79
C ASN A 637 -6.01 21.10 19.43
N ASN A 638 -4.97 21.55 18.72
CA ASN A 638 -3.77 20.76 18.42
C ASN A 638 -2.77 20.69 19.60
N ILE A 639 -3.25 20.80 20.84
CA ILE A 639 -2.43 20.83 22.06
C ILE A 639 -1.47 19.64 22.16
N GLY A 640 -0.21 19.93 22.49
CA GLY A 640 0.87 18.93 22.60
C GLY A 640 1.34 18.32 21.27
N ALA A 641 0.47 18.23 20.26
CA ALA A 641 0.69 17.49 19.03
C ALA A 641 1.08 18.36 17.83
N GLY A 642 0.53 19.56 17.68
CA GLY A 642 0.70 20.34 16.44
C GLY A 642 0.46 21.85 16.51
N GLY A 643 0.01 22.40 17.64
CA GLY A 643 -0.48 23.78 17.74
C GLY A 643 0.59 24.86 17.96
N ILE A 644 1.88 24.60 17.71
CA ILE A 644 2.92 25.63 17.86
C ILE A 644 3.07 26.44 16.55
N VAL A 645 3.24 27.75 16.71
CA VAL A 645 3.63 28.71 15.67
C VAL A 645 5.07 29.13 15.92
N SER A 646 5.90 29.22 14.88
CA SER A 646 7.31 29.66 14.99
C SER A 646 7.84 30.30 13.71
N SER A 647 9.06 30.83 13.73
CA SER A 647 9.79 31.33 12.56
C SER A 647 11.06 30.51 12.31
N VAL A 648 11.67 30.64 11.12
CA VAL A 648 12.95 29.92 10.85
C VAL A 648 14.08 30.36 11.78
N GLU A 649 14.08 31.62 12.21
CA GLU A 649 15.07 32.18 13.12
C GLU A 649 14.94 31.61 14.54
N ASP A 650 13.72 31.48 15.04
CA ASP A 650 13.48 30.86 16.34
C ASP A 650 13.74 29.35 16.31
N LEU A 651 13.35 28.66 15.22
CA LEU A 651 13.67 27.25 15.03
C LEU A 651 15.19 27.01 14.92
N LEU A 652 15.98 27.97 14.45
CA LEU A 652 17.44 27.88 14.51
C LEU A 652 17.95 27.93 15.97
N LYS A 653 17.40 28.82 16.81
CA LYS A 653 17.72 28.85 18.26
C LYS A 653 17.35 27.53 18.93
N TRP A 654 16.20 26.97 18.57
CA TRP A 654 15.78 25.62 18.97
C TRP A 654 16.79 24.55 18.56
N SER A 655 17.27 24.56 17.31
CA SER A 655 18.30 23.63 16.84
C SER A 655 19.60 23.73 17.64
N GLN A 656 20.04 24.95 17.94
CA GLN A 656 21.27 25.20 18.71
C GLN A 656 21.14 24.74 20.17
N ALA A 657 19.96 24.89 20.78
CA ALA A 657 19.68 24.38 22.12
C ALA A 657 19.73 22.85 22.18
N LEU A 658 19.54 22.16 21.05
CA LEU A 658 19.69 20.70 20.95
C LEU A 658 21.14 20.25 20.77
N ASP A 659 22.10 21.16 20.55
CA ASP A 659 23.54 20.85 20.48
C ASP A 659 24.28 21.10 21.78
N LYS A 660 23.71 21.97 22.64
CA LYS A 660 24.35 22.50 23.83
C LYS A 660 23.58 22.10 25.08
N ASP A 661 24.24 22.12 26.22
CA ASP A 661 23.64 21.77 27.50
C ASP A 661 22.91 22.97 28.13
N VAL A 662 22.04 23.61 27.33
CA VAL A 662 21.29 24.82 27.73
C VAL A 662 20.03 24.43 28.51
N LEU A 663 19.18 23.57 27.95
CA LEU A 663 17.94 23.12 28.59
C LEU A 663 18.15 21.82 29.39
N LEU A 664 18.79 20.84 28.75
CA LEU A 664 19.07 19.52 29.32
C LEU A 664 20.58 19.26 29.33
N PRO A 665 21.12 18.57 30.35
CA PRO A 665 22.48 18.04 30.27
C PRO A 665 22.56 16.99 29.14
N ALA A 666 23.76 16.78 28.58
CA ALA A 666 23.99 15.87 27.47
C ALA A 666 23.39 14.46 27.70
N THR A 667 23.44 13.95 28.93
CA THR A 667 22.89 12.63 29.29
C THR A 667 21.40 12.51 29.01
N LEU A 668 20.59 13.52 29.35
CA LEU A 668 19.16 13.56 29.08
C LEU A 668 18.85 14.02 27.66
N ARG A 669 19.62 14.96 27.11
CA ARG A 669 19.47 15.44 25.74
C ARG A 669 19.64 14.30 24.73
N ASN A 670 20.65 13.46 24.90
CA ASN A 670 20.89 12.31 24.02
C ASN A 670 19.75 11.29 24.06
N GLN A 671 18.99 11.21 25.16
CA GLN A 671 17.82 10.33 25.23
C GLN A 671 16.74 10.69 24.21
N LEU A 672 16.65 11.95 23.75
CA LEU A 672 15.68 12.36 22.72
C LEU A 672 15.86 11.58 21.41
N PHE A 673 17.10 11.23 21.08
CA PHE A 673 17.50 10.67 19.79
C PHE A 673 17.84 9.18 19.82
N VAL A 674 17.57 8.49 20.94
CA VAL A 674 17.74 7.03 21.01
C VAL A 674 16.60 6.33 20.26
N PRO A 675 16.89 5.43 19.30
CA PRO A 675 15.88 4.60 18.63
C PRO A 675 15.09 3.75 19.64
N ARG A 676 13.76 3.86 19.65
CA ARG A 676 12.89 3.10 20.58
C ARG A 676 11.79 2.32 19.90
N ALA A 677 11.35 2.79 18.75
CA ALA A 677 10.33 2.12 17.96
C ALA A 677 10.68 2.28 16.48
N GLU A 678 10.40 1.25 15.67
CA GLU A 678 10.59 1.36 14.23
C GLU A 678 9.40 2.08 13.60
N TYR A 679 9.66 3.12 12.80
CA TYR A 679 8.67 3.84 12.03
C TYR A 679 8.88 3.59 10.52
N LEU A 680 8.25 2.52 10.04
CA LEU A 680 8.45 2.01 8.69
C LEU A 680 8.05 3.00 7.59
N ASP A 681 6.93 3.74 7.77
CA ASP A 681 6.39 4.63 6.73
C ASP A 681 7.45 5.63 6.20
N TRP A 682 8.39 6.06 7.05
CA TRP A 682 9.45 7.02 6.69
C TRP A 682 10.87 6.44 6.87
N GLU A 683 11.02 5.12 6.79
CA GLU A 683 12.30 4.42 6.87
C GLU A 683 13.21 4.92 8.02
N SER A 684 12.58 5.17 9.17
CA SER A 684 13.20 5.80 10.34
C SER A 684 12.91 5.00 11.60
N ASP A 685 13.73 5.14 12.63
CA ASP A 685 13.31 4.82 13.99
C ASP A 685 12.72 6.08 14.65
N TYR A 686 11.95 5.89 15.72
CA TYR A 686 11.33 6.96 16.48
C TYR A 686 11.91 7.00 17.90
N GLY A 687 12.38 8.19 18.30
CA GLY A 687 12.86 8.52 19.64
C GLY A 687 11.79 9.23 20.47
N TYR A 688 12.19 10.15 21.34
CA TYR A 688 11.21 10.96 22.07
C TYR A 688 10.89 12.21 21.26
N GLY A 689 9.84 12.15 20.44
CA GLY A 689 9.41 13.27 19.61
C GLY A 689 10.25 13.52 18.37
N TRP A 690 11.17 12.61 18.03
CA TRP A 690 12.11 12.73 16.91
C TRP A 690 12.12 11.48 16.06
N MET A 691 12.24 11.64 14.75
CA MET A 691 12.61 10.56 13.84
C MET A 691 14.13 10.52 13.72
N ILE A 692 14.67 9.31 13.72
CA ILE A 692 16.08 9.00 13.58
C ILE A 692 16.21 8.23 12.28
N ASP A 693 16.80 8.90 11.29
CA ASP A 693 16.83 8.40 9.92
C ASP A 693 17.66 7.12 9.79
N LYS A 694 17.19 6.16 8.99
CA LYS A 694 17.99 4.98 8.61
C LYS A 694 18.39 5.04 7.15
N TYR A 695 17.42 5.30 6.26
CA TYR A 695 17.59 5.18 4.81
C TYR A 695 16.91 6.27 3.98
N GLN A 696 16.07 7.11 4.61
CA GLN A 696 15.31 8.11 3.89
C GLN A 696 16.21 9.23 3.35
N PHE A 697 17.32 9.54 4.02
CA PHE A 697 18.41 10.37 3.48
C PHE A 697 19.65 9.55 3.12
N LEU A 698 20.25 9.82 1.97
CA LEU A 698 21.40 9.06 1.47
C LEU A 698 22.63 9.15 2.40
N VAL A 699 22.80 10.29 3.07
CA VAL A 699 23.92 10.56 3.99
C VAL A 699 23.85 9.76 5.30
N SER A 700 22.68 9.21 5.66
CA SER A 700 22.43 8.55 6.95
C SER A 700 23.25 7.28 7.21
N LYS A 701 23.94 6.76 6.18
CA LYS A 701 24.93 5.68 6.31
C LYS A 701 26.17 6.07 7.09
N ARG A 702 26.54 7.34 7.00
CA ARG A 702 27.79 7.88 7.55
C ARG A 702 27.52 8.92 8.61
N HIS A 703 26.34 9.55 8.53
CA HIS A 703 25.99 10.67 9.36
C HIS A 703 24.73 10.41 10.17
N LYS A 704 24.64 11.03 11.35
CA LYS A 704 23.42 10.99 12.16
C LYS A 704 22.44 12.02 11.63
N VAL A 705 21.27 11.60 11.17
CA VAL A 705 20.21 12.52 10.76
C VAL A 705 18.99 12.34 11.67
N HIS A 706 18.53 13.45 12.26
CA HIS A 706 17.32 13.54 13.06
C HIS A 706 16.37 14.53 12.41
N HIS A 707 15.10 14.20 12.34
CA HIS A 707 14.14 15.08 11.70
C HIS A 707 12.75 14.96 12.30
N HIS A 708 11.91 15.96 12.04
CA HIS A 708 10.48 15.87 12.27
C HIS A 708 9.73 16.84 11.34
N PRO A 709 9.00 16.36 10.32
CA PRO A 709 8.12 17.18 9.52
C PRO A 709 6.81 17.50 10.25
N GLY A 710 6.14 18.56 9.83
CA GLY A 710 4.84 18.94 10.35
C GLY A 710 3.86 19.25 9.24
N THR A 711 2.60 18.99 9.50
CA THR A 711 1.50 19.32 8.61
C THR A 711 0.38 19.90 9.44
N ASP A 712 -0.18 21.00 8.99
CA ASP A 712 -1.31 21.66 9.62
C ASP A 712 -2.11 22.47 8.57
N LEU A 713 -3.14 21.84 8.00
CA LEU A 713 -3.91 22.36 6.86
C LEU A 713 -3.00 22.88 5.74
N GLY A 714 -3.01 24.19 5.44
CA GLY A 714 -2.18 24.81 4.39
C GLY A 714 -0.71 24.96 4.77
N PHE A 715 -0.32 24.62 6.00
CA PHE A 715 1.05 24.73 6.50
C PHE A 715 1.78 23.40 6.52
N TYR A 716 3.01 23.44 6.03
CA TYR A 716 3.88 22.28 5.94
C TYR A 716 5.27 22.67 6.39
N SER A 717 5.87 21.88 7.27
CA SER A 717 7.22 22.11 7.78
C SER A 717 8.10 20.88 7.57
N MET A 718 9.41 21.14 7.47
CA MET A 718 10.46 20.15 7.56
C MET A 718 11.58 20.72 8.41
N PHE A 719 11.89 20.02 9.50
CA PHE A 719 13.01 20.32 10.38
C PHE A 719 13.97 19.13 10.37
N VAL A 720 15.20 19.36 9.93
CA VAL A 720 16.26 18.34 9.85
C VAL A 720 17.49 18.83 10.59
N LYS A 721 18.14 17.91 11.28
CA LYS A 721 19.38 18.11 12.01
C LYS A 721 20.36 17.00 11.70
N GLN A 722 21.58 17.37 11.34
CA GLN A 722 22.72 16.45 11.23
C GLN A 722 23.82 16.91 12.21
N PRO A 723 23.86 16.36 13.45
CA PRO A 723 24.68 16.91 14.51
C PRO A 723 26.20 16.83 14.28
N ASP A 724 26.67 15.79 13.58
CA ASP A 724 28.10 15.54 13.36
C ASP A 724 28.76 16.58 12.43
N GLU A 725 28.03 17.07 11.43
CA GLU A 725 28.47 18.16 10.53
C GLU A 725 27.88 19.53 10.91
N GLN A 726 27.15 19.60 12.03
CA GLN A 726 26.44 20.81 12.50
C GLN A 726 25.54 21.44 11.42
N ILE A 727 24.79 20.57 10.72
CA ILE A 727 23.82 20.98 9.69
C ILE A 727 22.43 21.09 10.30
N THR A 728 21.72 22.15 9.95
CA THR A 728 20.30 22.36 10.24
C THR A 728 19.60 22.79 8.97
N ILE A 729 18.45 22.17 8.66
CA ILE A 729 17.60 22.54 7.54
C ILE A 729 16.20 22.81 8.10
N ILE A 730 15.67 23.99 7.83
CA ILE A 730 14.33 24.41 8.23
C ILE A 730 13.61 24.91 6.99
N LEU A 731 12.57 24.19 6.56
CA LEU A 731 11.72 24.56 5.43
C LEU A 731 10.28 24.73 5.94
N LEU A 732 9.70 25.92 5.78
CA LEU A 732 8.35 26.25 6.22
C LEU A 732 7.54 26.74 5.02
N SER A 733 6.46 26.05 4.66
CA SER A 733 5.55 26.38 3.55
C SER A 733 4.18 26.74 4.10
N ASN A 734 3.53 27.72 3.48
CA ASN A 734 2.14 28.11 3.74
C ASN A 734 1.24 27.96 2.51
N THR A 735 1.68 27.21 1.49
CA THR A 735 0.93 26.99 0.24
C THR A 735 0.60 25.53 -0.04
N GLY A 736 0.53 24.70 1.00
CA GLY A 736 0.33 23.27 0.90
C GLY A 736 1.62 22.45 0.88
N ASP A 737 1.45 21.15 0.61
CA ASP A 737 2.53 20.17 0.64
C ASP A 737 3.60 20.44 -0.40
N PHE A 738 4.82 20.04 -0.09
CA PHE A 738 5.98 20.19 -0.97
C PHE A 738 6.89 18.97 -0.84
N PRO A 739 7.79 18.71 -1.82
CA PRO A 739 8.75 17.58 -1.82
C PRO A 739 9.84 17.71 -0.74
N ARG A 740 9.44 17.76 0.53
CA ARG A 740 10.27 18.21 1.64
C ARG A 740 11.40 17.23 1.98
N PHE A 741 11.18 15.94 1.72
CA PHE A 741 12.20 14.91 1.90
C PHE A 741 13.22 14.96 0.78
N GLU A 742 12.78 15.09 -0.47
CA GLU A 742 13.65 15.19 -1.64
C GLU A 742 14.52 16.45 -1.60
N MET A 743 13.91 17.60 -1.26
CA MET A 743 14.62 18.85 -1.06
C MET A 743 15.68 18.72 0.05
N SER A 744 15.33 18.11 1.18
CA SER A 744 16.25 17.93 2.30
C SER A 744 17.38 16.94 1.97
N ASP A 745 17.09 15.85 1.25
CA ASP A 745 18.09 14.89 0.80
C ASP A 745 19.09 15.54 -0.16
N LEU A 746 18.63 16.33 -1.13
CA LEU A 746 19.50 17.12 -2.02
C LEU A 746 20.40 18.06 -1.22
N ILE A 747 19.83 18.82 -0.28
CA ILE A 747 20.59 19.75 0.56
C ILE A 747 21.66 18.99 1.37
N LEU A 748 21.30 17.89 2.03
CA LEU A 748 22.25 17.09 2.81
C LEU A 748 23.37 16.53 1.93
N ASN A 749 23.04 15.98 0.76
CA ASN A 749 24.03 15.39 -0.15
C ASN A 749 25.01 16.41 -0.71
N GLU A 750 24.61 17.66 -0.89
CA GLU A 750 25.50 18.72 -1.38
C GLU A 750 26.39 19.32 -0.28
N LEU A 751 26.00 19.18 0.98
CA LEU A 751 26.74 19.72 2.12
C LEU A 751 27.80 18.75 2.66
N ASN A 752 27.55 17.43 2.59
CA ASN A 752 28.48 16.35 2.94
C ASN A 752 29.35 15.97 1.74
#